data_AF-A0A496ZB02-F1
#
_entry.id   AF-A0A496ZB02-F1
#
_cell.length_a   1.000
_cell.length_b   1.000
_cell.length_c   1.000
_cell.angle_alpha   90.00
_cell.angle_beta   90.00
_cell.angle_gamma   90.00
#
_symmetry.space_group_name_H-M   'P 1'
#
loop_
_entity.id
_entity.type
_entity.pdbx_description
1 polymer ?
#
loop_
_entity_poly.entity_id
_entity_poly.type
_entity_poly.pdbx_seq_one_letter_code
_entity_poly.pdbx_strand_id
1 'polypeptide(L)'
;MVYTEETMPDRENAISTGSIALDTALGIGGYPKGRVIEVFGPASAGKSSMCLHAVVECQKQGGRAAFIDAEAALDVVYAVSLGVDLEELIIIQPFCGEEALNTANMLARSGEVDLIIVDSVAALVPKAELEGEMEDHSIGVQARMMSKALRMLAGTLNSANCTLIFTNQLRMKIGVMFGCFHYDTLLNFKDGRSLPIGEVVDKQIKGEVYCINADTKRIETKPITNWHDNGKVSERSDFIHIKTESIEGGGRYGFCCTPDHKILTSLGWKKASNLSYEDKLISKYKETINGSFGDFMNAILIGDSHLSPVSYNSACLRLQDNQNIEYINWKLNKLAPFFSVTKKEISRGLQYQTKYSYELAKAKRDIGTRDPMFFLERYSSLGMALWIMDDGHFDTNNGHRRYNISVKRFKGNQIKLEEITSKLKLLGFDCEYTLTDGCVHFLTKATDLLANEIASYVPSCMQYKLPEKFQGQYKDFVLSNSEVFKTQEVSIKEIREASLRQMRNKRKFDITVEGNHNYMVGGIKNGIVVHNSPEVTSGGNALAFYSSVRLRVSRTGDVGKKDDVLGNQTKVVVVKNKMAAPKKIAEFEIIFGKGINKEKDLLSEAVKDNVIQKAGSWYSYQGHKIGQGLDNVVAYFSEHPEEFIKIRQQVLEDRGLVEPLEKKEEEIEETTVEEEPSAAAEEEPTKV
;
A
#
# COMPACT_ATOMS: atom_id res chain seq x y z
N MET A 1 -2.04 -31.87 -27.14
CA MET A 1 -3.40 -32.03 -26.60
C MET A 1 -4.17 -30.76 -26.91
N VAL A 2 -5.27 -30.88 -27.64
CA VAL A 2 -6.23 -29.78 -27.85
C VAL A 2 -7.20 -29.87 -26.67
N TYR A 3 -7.35 -28.81 -25.89
CA TYR A 3 -8.30 -28.78 -24.79
C TYR A 3 -9.70 -28.50 -25.35
N THR A 4 -10.62 -29.46 -25.22
CA THR A 4 -12.08 -29.30 -25.40
C THR A 4 -12.75 -29.04 -24.05
N GLU A 5 -14.01 -28.55 -24.02
CA GLU A 5 -14.78 -28.34 -22.78
C GLU A 5 -14.87 -29.61 -21.90
N GLU A 6 -14.82 -30.80 -22.50
CA GLU A 6 -14.76 -32.10 -21.83
C GLU A 6 -13.38 -32.44 -21.21
N THR A 7 -12.37 -31.59 -21.39
CA THR A 7 -10.99 -31.80 -20.87
C THR A 7 -10.52 -30.66 -19.97
N MET A 8 -11.45 -29.81 -19.51
CA MET A 8 -11.15 -28.90 -18.41
C MET A 8 -10.73 -29.73 -17.19
N PRO A 9 -9.67 -29.35 -16.45
CA PRO A 9 -9.28 -30.10 -15.26
C PRO A 9 -10.46 -30.11 -14.29
N ASP A 10 -10.91 -31.31 -13.92
CA ASP A 10 -11.94 -31.49 -12.91
C ASP A 10 -11.62 -30.69 -11.66
N ARG A 11 -12.66 -30.08 -11.08
CA ARG A 11 -12.56 -29.36 -9.80
C ARG A 11 -12.12 -30.29 -8.65
N GLU A 12 -12.16 -31.61 -8.86
CA GLU A 12 -11.64 -32.66 -7.97
C GLU A 12 -10.10 -32.79 -7.95
N ASN A 13 -9.37 -32.00 -8.76
CA ASN A 13 -7.92 -32.19 -8.94
C ASN A 13 -7.04 -31.30 -8.03
N ALA A 14 -7.39 -31.16 -6.75
CA ALA A 14 -6.65 -30.36 -5.78
C ALA A 14 -6.52 -31.02 -4.39
N ILE A 15 -5.39 -30.76 -3.72
CA ILE A 15 -5.11 -31.18 -2.34
C ILE A 15 -5.42 -30.00 -1.42
N SER A 16 -6.32 -30.15 -0.44
CA SER A 16 -6.65 -29.06 0.50
C SER A 16 -5.41 -28.56 1.22
N THR A 17 -5.38 -27.25 1.48
CA THR A 17 -4.29 -26.61 2.21
C THR A 17 -4.41 -26.76 3.74
N GLY A 18 -5.53 -27.33 4.21
CA GLY A 18 -5.90 -27.35 5.62
C GLY A 18 -6.52 -26.05 6.13
N SER A 19 -6.57 -25.00 5.29
CA SER A 19 -7.24 -23.72 5.55
C SER A 19 -8.30 -23.46 4.48
N ILE A 20 -9.55 -23.27 4.88
CA ILE A 20 -10.65 -22.96 3.96
C ILE A 20 -10.48 -21.57 3.33
N ALA A 21 -9.91 -20.61 4.07
CA ALA A 21 -9.60 -19.29 3.54
C ALA A 21 -8.56 -19.40 2.40
N LEU A 22 -7.52 -20.23 2.57
CA LEU A 22 -6.51 -20.42 1.54
C LEU A 22 -7.02 -21.26 0.36
N ASP A 23 -7.79 -22.32 0.62
CA ASP A 23 -8.45 -23.12 -0.43
C ASP A 23 -9.33 -22.24 -1.33
N THR A 24 -10.07 -21.31 -0.73
CA THR A 24 -10.86 -20.32 -1.46
C THR A 24 -10.00 -19.30 -2.21
N ALA A 25 -8.92 -18.81 -1.58
CA ALA A 25 -8.00 -17.88 -2.20
C ALA A 25 -7.29 -18.51 -3.42
N LEU A 26 -7.09 -19.83 -3.43
CA LEU A 26 -6.58 -20.56 -4.59
C LEU A 26 -7.62 -20.73 -5.69
N GLY A 27 -8.91 -20.70 -5.34
CA GLY A 27 -10.04 -20.68 -6.28
C GLY A 27 -10.37 -22.03 -6.92
N ILE A 28 -9.61 -23.07 -6.58
CA ILE A 28 -9.82 -24.46 -7.03
C ILE A 28 -9.88 -25.43 -5.85
N GLY A 29 -10.07 -24.92 -4.62
CA GLY A 29 -10.20 -25.77 -3.43
C GLY A 29 -8.90 -26.27 -2.80
N GLY A 30 -7.73 -25.91 -3.34
CA GLY A 30 -6.45 -26.33 -2.77
C GLY A 30 -5.25 -26.21 -3.71
N TYR A 31 -4.18 -26.92 -3.38
CA TYR A 31 -2.99 -27.04 -4.22
C TYR A 31 -3.29 -27.91 -5.46
N PRO A 32 -3.01 -27.43 -6.68
CA PRO A 32 -3.31 -28.21 -7.90
C PRO A 32 -2.43 -29.46 -8.00
N LYS A 33 -3.06 -30.60 -8.33
CA LYS A 33 -2.36 -31.85 -8.66
C LYS A 33 -1.55 -31.74 -9.95
N GLY A 34 -0.46 -32.51 -10.04
CA GLY A 34 0.43 -32.53 -11.21
C GLY A 34 1.24 -31.26 -11.47
N ARG A 35 1.31 -30.32 -10.51
CA ARG A 35 1.93 -28.99 -10.69
C ARG A 35 3.02 -28.71 -9.66
N VAL A 36 3.86 -27.73 -9.99
CA VAL A 36 4.85 -27.13 -9.08
C VAL A 36 4.23 -25.94 -8.35
N ILE A 37 4.39 -25.89 -7.02
CA ILE A 37 4.00 -24.79 -6.14
C ILE A 37 5.25 -24.26 -5.43
N GLU A 38 5.35 -22.94 -5.25
CA GLU A 38 6.37 -22.32 -4.40
C GLU A 38 5.70 -21.62 -3.22
N VAL A 39 6.09 -22.01 -1.99
CA VAL A 39 5.71 -21.35 -0.73
C VAL A 39 6.92 -20.62 -0.19
N PHE A 40 6.88 -19.30 -0.14
CA PHE A 40 8.04 -18.49 0.23
C PHE A 40 7.70 -17.38 1.22
N GLY A 41 8.68 -16.98 2.03
CA GLY A 41 8.48 -15.99 3.09
C GLY A 41 9.64 -15.96 4.08
N PRO A 42 9.59 -15.06 5.09
CA PRO A 42 10.58 -14.98 6.14
C PRO A 42 10.71 -16.29 6.94
N ALA A 43 11.78 -16.41 7.72
CA ALA A 43 11.91 -17.46 8.74
C ALA A 43 10.73 -17.38 9.72
N SER A 44 10.29 -18.54 10.23
CA SER A 44 9.18 -18.64 11.19
C SER A 44 7.82 -18.08 10.71
N ALA A 45 7.65 -17.82 9.41
CA ALA A 45 6.37 -17.36 8.86
C ALA A 45 5.29 -18.45 8.77
N GLY A 46 5.61 -19.72 9.08
CA GLY A 46 4.67 -20.85 9.01
C GLY A 46 4.75 -21.70 7.74
N LYS A 47 5.80 -21.55 6.92
CA LYS A 47 5.97 -22.29 5.65
C LYS A 47 5.94 -23.81 5.81
N SER A 48 6.77 -24.34 6.71
CA SER A 48 6.84 -25.79 6.96
C SER A 48 5.56 -26.31 7.60
N SER A 49 4.91 -25.53 8.48
CA SER A 49 3.60 -25.88 9.04
C SER A 49 2.52 -26.01 7.94
N MET A 50 2.50 -25.11 6.97
CA MET A 50 1.60 -25.22 5.80
C MET A 50 1.89 -26.46 4.96
N CYS A 51 3.16 -26.84 4.81
CA CYS A 51 3.52 -28.05 4.05
C CYS A 51 3.11 -29.32 4.80
N LEU A 52 3.26 -29.36 6.13
CA LEU A 52 2.78 -30.48 6.94
C LEU A 52 1.25 -30.61 6.89
N HIS A 53 0.51 -29.50 6.87
CA HIS A 53 -0.94 -29.58 6.61
C HIS A 53 -1.27 -30.13 5.22
N ALA A 54 -0.49 -29.79 4.19
CA ALA A 54 -0.66 -30.39 2.86
C ALA A 54 -0.43 -31.91 2.90
N VAL A 55 0.56 -32.39 3.66
CA VAL A 55 0.81 -33.83 3.90
C VAL A 55 -0.39 -34.48 4.58
N VAL A 56 -0.89 -33.90 5.67
CA VAL A 56 -2.07 -34.42 6.39
C VAL A 56 -3.29 -34.53 5.49
N GLU A 57 -3.60 -33.50 4.71
CA GLU A 57 -4.76 -33.52 3.82
C GLU A 57 -4.56 -34.46 2.62
N CYS A 58 -3.32 -34.67 2.15
CA CYS A 58 -3.00 -35.70 1.16
C CYS A 58 -3.26 -37.12 1.72
N GLN A 59 -2.76 -37.42 2.92
CA GLN A 59 -2.92 -38.73 3.58
C GLN A 59 -4.40 -39.04 3.87
N LYS A 60 -5.18 -38.04 4.29
CA LYS A 60 -6.64 -38.20 4.49
C LYS A 60 -7.39 -38.58 3.21
N GLN A 61 -6.89 -38.18 2.05
CA GLN A 61 -7.44 -38.55 0.76
C GLN A 61 -6.94 -39.92 0.27
N GLY A 62 -6.21 -40.66 1.11
CA GLY A 62 -5.57 -41.94 0.77
C GLY A 62 -4.33 -41.82 -0.11
N GLY A 63 -3.84 -40.59 -0.33
CA GLY A 63 -2.65 -40.35 -1.14
C GLY A 63 -1.35 -40.46 -0.33
N ARG A 64 -0.25 -40.78 -1.01
CA ARG A 64 1.07 -40.90 -0.37
C ARG A 64 1.88 -39.62 -0.53
N ALA A 65 2.58 -39.25 0.54
CA ALA A 65 3.41 -38.05 0.57
C ALA A 65 4.88 -38.40 0.79
N ALA A 66 5.76 -37.57 0.24
CA ALA A 66 7.19 -37.59 0.52
C ALA A 66 7.68 -36.23 0.99
N PHE A 67 8.57 -36.22 1.97
CA PHE A 67 9.19 -35.03 2.53
C PHE A 67 10.71 -35.11 2.34
N ILE A 68 11.23 -34.28 1.44
CA ILE A 68 12.66 -34.14 1.18
C ILE A 68 13.15 -32.97 2.06
N ASP A 69 13.71 -33.32 3.21
CA ASP A 69 14.23 -32.40 4.22
C ASP A 69 15.71 -32.08 3.94
N ALA A 70 15.92 -31.11 3.06
CA ALA A 70 17.25 -30.57 2.77
C ALA A 70 17.76 -29.61 3.87
N GLU A 71 16.88 -29.03 4.70
CA GLU A 71 17.28 -28.21 5.86
C GLU A 71 17.70 -29.05 7.08
N ALA A 72 17.44 -30.36 7.07
CA ALA A 72 17.65 -31.28 8.22
C ALA A 72 17.00 -30.76 9.51
N ALA A 73 15.80 -30.18 9.36
CA ALA A 73 15.12 -29.41 10.40
C ALA A 73 13.67 -29.84 10.63
N LEU A 74 13.21 -30.95 10.03
CA LEU A 74 11.87 -31.46 10.24
C LEU A 74 11.67 -31.90 11.70
N ASP A 75 10.75 -31.24 12.40
CA ASP A 75 10.29 -31.67 13.72
C ASP A 75 9.20 -32.74 13.59
N VAL A 76 9.61 -33.99 13.83
CA VAL A 76 8.74 -35.18 13.77
C VAL A 76 7.64 -35.14 14.83
N VAL A 77 7.94 -34.62 16.03
CA VAL A 77 6.97 -34.54 17.13
C VAL A 77 5.87 -33.55 16.76
N TYR A 78 6.26 -32.41 16.19
CA TYR A 78 5.29 -31.44 15.68
C TYR A 78 4.49 -31.99 14.49
N ALA A 79 5.12 -32.72 13.56
CA ALA A 79 4.39 -33.34 12.45
C ALA A 79 3.29 -34.29 12.95
N VAL A 80 3.60 -35.16 13.92
CA VAL A 80 2.62 -36.06 14.54
C VAL A 80 1.52 -35.29 15.25
N SER A 81 1.85 -34.19 15.94
CA SER A 81 0.85 -33.38 16.63
C SER A 81 -0.13 -32.68 15.67
N LEU A 82 0.26 -32.47 14.42
CA LEU A 82 -0.63 -32.00 13.34
C LEU A 82 -1.49 -33.10 12.72
N GLY A 83 -1.19 -34.38 13.00
CA GLY A 83 -1.87 -35.55 12.45
C GLY A 83 -1.20 -36.16 11.22
N VAL A 84 0.09 -35.95 11.03
CA VAL A 84 0.87 -36.65 9.99
C VAL A 84 1.05 -38.11 10.38
N ASP A 85 0.71 -39.02 9.49
CA ASP A 85 1.02 -40.43 9.63
C ASP A 85 2.48 -40.67 9.20
N LEU A 86 3.35 -41.03 10.15
CA LEU A 86 4.77 -41.25 9.87
C LEU A 86 5.06 -42.59 9.21
N GLU A 87 4.17 -43.58 9.33
CA GLU A 87 4.38 -44.90 8.74
C GLU A 87 4.24 -44.83 7.20
N GLU A 88 3.35 -43.97 6.72
CA GLU A 88 3.10 -43.73 5.29
C GLU A 88 3.84 -42.49 4.74
N LEU A 89 4.62 -41.77 5.55
CA LEU A 89 5.39 -40.61 5.09
C LEU A 89 6.82 -41.02 4.69
N ILE A 90 7.16 -40.83 3.42
CA ILE A 90 8.54 -41.05 2.95
C ILE A 90 9.39 -39.84 3.32
N ILE A 91 10.31 -39.99 4.27
CA ILE A 91 11.25 -38.92 4.67
C ILE A 91 12.63 -39.18 4.05
N ILE A 92 13.17 -38.19 3.35
CA ILE A 92 14.49 -38.25 2.70
C ILE A 92 15.32 -37.05 3.13
N GLN A 93 16.53 -37.30 3.61
CA GLN A 93 17.55 -36.28 3.88
C GLN A 93 18.65 -36.38 2.83
N PRO A 94 18.63 -35.56 1.77
CA PRO A 94 19.59 -35.66 0.68
C PRO A 94 20.95 -35.07 1.07
N PHE A 95 22.03 -35.60 0.51
CA PHE A 95 23.38 -35.04 0.69
C PHE A 95 23.60 -33.79 -0.16
N CYS A 96 23.01 -33.74 -1.36
CA CYS A 96 23.15 -32.61 -2.29
C CYS A 96 21.85 -32.26 -3.04
N GLY A 97 21.83 -31.09 -3.66
CA GLY A 97 20.67 -30.58 -4.39
C GLY A 97 20.30 -31.42 -5.61
N GLU A 98 21.28 -32.00 -6.31
CA GLU A 98 21.02 -32.90 -7.44
C GLU A 98 20.34 -34.18 -6.97
N GLU A 99 20.79 -34.76 -5.86
CA GLU A 99 20.18 -35.94 -5.26
C GLU A 99 18.73 -35.66 -4.87
N ALA A 100 18.48 -34.57 -4.15
CA ALA A 100 17.13 -34.15 -3.77
C ALA A 100 16.17 -34.07 -4.97
N LEU A 101 16.60 -33.39 -6.04
CA LEU A 101 15.77 -33.17 -7.23
C LEU A 101 15.61 -34.45 -8.07
N ASN A 102 16.62 -35.32 -8.12
CA ASN A 102 16.53 -36.61 -8.78
C ASN A 102 15.59 -37.55 -8.02
N THR A 103 15.66 -37.58 -6.69
CA THR A 103 14.75 -38.37 -5.86
C THR A 103 13.32 -37.88 -6.01
N ALA A 104 13.07 -36.57 -6.00
CA ALA A 104 11.74 -36.02 -6.31
C ALA A 104 11.22 -36.51 -7.67
N ASN A 105 12.09 -36.53 -8.69
CA ASN A 105 11.72 -37.01 -10.02
C ASN A 105 11.48 -38.54 -10.06
N MET A 106 12.26 -39.33 -9.32
CA MET A 106 12.07 -40.79 -9.21
C MET A 106 10.75 -41.12 -8.52
N LEU A 107 10.46 -40.46 -7.41
CA LEU A 107 9.20 -40.61 -6.68
C LEU A 107 8.01 -40.23 -7.56
N ALA A 108 8.06 -39.08 -8.25
CA ALA A 108 7.00 -38.69 -9.16
C ALA A 108 6.85 -39.68 -10.33
N ARG A 109 7.95 -40.25 -10.86
CA ARG A 109 7.89 -41.26 -11.93
C ARG A 109 7.31 -42.60 -11.51
N SER A 110 7.38 -42.94 -10.22
CA SER A 110 6.80 -44.19 -9.72
C SER A 110 5.28 -44.23 -9.91
N GLY A 111 4.62 -43.06 -9.92
CA GLY A 111 3.16 -42.96 -9.93
C GLY A 111 2.52 -43.30 -8.58
N GLU A 112 3.29 -43.61 -7.54
CA GLU A 112 2.79 -43.99 -6.22
C GLU A 112 2.78 -42.84 -5.21
N VAL A 113 3.33 -41.67 -5.56
CA VAL A 113 3.43 -40.51 -4.65
C VAL A 113 2.63 -39.33 -5.23
N ASP A 114 1.64 -38.87 -4.47
CA ASP A 114 0.73 -37.79 -4.85
C ASP A 114 1.27 -36.40 -4.47
N LEU A 115 2.05 -36.31 -3.40
CA LEU A 115 2.59 -35.05 -2.90
C LEU A 115 4.08 -35.19 -2.53
N ILE A 116 4.90 -34.27 -3.03
CA ILE A 116 6.30 -34.16 -2.65
C ILE A 116 6.54 -32.76 -2.09
N ILE A 117 7.09 -32.69 -0.89
CA ILE A 117 7.59 -31.46 -0.27
C ILE A 117 9.11 -31.44 -0.39
N VAL A 118 9.68 -30.30 -0.79
CA VAL A 118 11.12 -30.04 -0.72
C VAL A 118 11.35 -28.85 0.20
N ASP A 119 11.89 -29.12 1.39
CA ASP A 119 12.19 -28.12 2.42
C ASP A 119 13.70 -28.03 2.65
N SER A 120 14.44 -27.07 2.08
CA SER A 120 14.02 -25.95 1.23
C SER A 120 14.91 -25.77 0.01
N VAL A 121 14.45 -24.98 -0.97
CA VAL A 121 15.25 -24.61 -2.15
C VAL A 121 16.60 -23.98 -1.78
N ALA A 122 16.64 -23.22 -0.68
CA ALA A 122 17.86 -22.57 -0.25
C ALA A 122 18.93 -23.56 0.24
N ALA A 123 18.52 -24.75 0.69
CA ALA A 123 19.39 -25.82 1.15
C ALA A 123 19.77 -26.83 0.05
N LEU A 124 19.25 -26.65 -1.17
CA LEU A 124 19.65 -27.46 -2.34
C LEU A 124 21.03 -27.04 -2.84
N VAL A 125 22.09 -27.42 -2.11
CA VAL A 125 23.48 -27.09 -2.46
C VAL A 125 23.98 -28.07 -3.52
N PRO A 126 24.46 -27.61 -4.69
CA PRO A 126 25.02 -28.47 -5.72
C PRO A 126 26.22 -29.28 -5.21
N LYS A 127 26.36 -30.52 -5.66
CA LYS A 127 27.47 -31.41 -5.26
C LYS A 127 28.84 -30.76 -5.47
N ALA A 128 29.03 -30.06 -6.60
CA ALA A 128 30.28 -29.37 -6.90
C ALA A 128 30.61 -28.22 -5.91
N GLU A 129 29.59 -27.65 -5.25
CA GLU A 129 29.78 -26.61 -4.23
C GLU A 129 30.09 -27.22 -2.85
N LEU A 130 29.57 -28.42 -2.57
CA LEU A 130 29.90 -29.17 -1.34
C LEU A 130 31.31 -29.77 -1.36
N GLU A 131 31.78 -30.21 -2.52
CA GLU A 131 33.12 -30.80 -2.70
C GLU A 131 34.22 -29.74 -2.93
N GLY A 132 33.85 -28.50 -3.21
CA GLY A 132 34.77 -27.38 -3.44
C GLY A 132 35.36 -26.81 -2.15
N GLU A 133 36.41 -26.00 -2.28
CA GLU A 133 36.94 -25.23 -1.14
C GLU A 133 36.00 -24.07 -0.80
N MET A 134 35.97 -23.60 0.45
CA MET A 134 35.10 -22.49 0.86
C MET A 134 35.36 -21.18 0.07
N GLU A 135 36.53 -21.06 -0.56
CA GLU A 135 36.92 -19.92 -1.40
C GLU A 135 36.49 -20.07 -2.88
N ASP A 136 35.99 -21.23 -3.30
CA ASP A 136 35.57 -21.47 -4.67
C ASP A 136 34.28 -20.71 -5.02
N HIS A 137 34.41 -19.73 -5.92
CA HIS A 137 33.27 -18.94 -6.39
C HIS A 137 32.55 -19.61 -7.56
N SER A 138 31.59 -20.48 -7.26
CA SER A 138 30.76 -21.14 -8.28
C SER A 138 29.47 -20.36 -8.60
N ILE A 139 29.60 -19.28 -9.38
CA ILE A 139 28.47 -18.38 -9.66
C ILE A 139 27.36 -19.09 -10.45
N GLY A 140 26.17 -19.13 -9.86
CA GLY A 140 24.93 -19.53 -10.53
C GLY A 140 24.78 -21.03 -10.79
N VAL A 141 25.58 -21.89 -10.17
CA VAL A 141 25.48 -23.36 -10.32
C VAL A 141 24.11 -23.85 -9.86
N GLN A 142 23.65 -23.44 -8.67
CA GLN A 142 22.34 -23.79 -8.14
C GLN A 142 21.19 -23.39 -9.09
N ALA A 143 21.24 -22.19 -9.67
CA ALA A 143 20.20 -21.71 -10.60
C ALA A 143 20.15 -22.54 -11.91
N ARG A 144 21.32 -22.98 -12.41
CA ARG A 144 21.39 -23.87 -13.59
C ARG A 144 20.84 -25.26 -13.25
N MET A 145 21.19 -25.81 -12.09
CA MET A 145 20.68 -27.09 -11.59
C MET A 145 19.15 -27.06 -11.50
N MET A 146 18.58 -26.05 -10.82
CA MET A 146 17.13 -25.85 -10.71
C MET A 146 16.46 -25.74 -12.08
N SER A 147 17.04 -24.98 -13.01
CA SER A 147 16.50 -24.82 -14.36
C SER A 147 16.46 -26.14 -15.14
N LYS A 148 17.48 -26.98 -14.98
CA LYS A 148 17.54 -28.30 -15.64
C LYS A 148 16.54 -29.27 -15.01
N ALA A 149 16.50 -29.34 -13.68
CA ALA A 149 15.62 -30.24 -12.94
C ALA A 149 14.14 -29.90 -13.17
N LEU A 150 13.74 -28.63 -13.01
CA LEU A 150 12.35 -28.19 -13.19
C LEU A 150 11.83 -28.45 -14.61
N ARG A 151 12.70 -28.34 -15.63
CA ARG A 151 12.34 -28.67 -17.01
C ARG A 151 11.94 -30.14 -17.17
N MET A 152 12.62 -31.05 -16.46
CA MET A 152 12.32 -32.47 -16.48
C MET A 152 11.10 -32.79 -15.60
N LEU A 153 11.10 -32.29 -14.36
CA LEU A 153 10.06 -32.52 -13.36
C LEU A 153 8.69 -32.06 -13.83
N ALA A 154 8.57 -30.90 -14.49
CA ALA A 154 7.27 -30.36 -14.87
C ALA A 154 6.45 -31.30 -15.77
N GLY A 155 7.11 -32.04 -16.68
CA GLY A 155 6.44 -33.04 -17.52
C GLY A 155 6.04 -34.28 -16.73
N THR A 156 6.95 -34.79 -15.91
CA THR A 156 6.74 -35.98 -15.06
C THR A 156 5.62 -35.78 -14.04
N LEU A 157 5.61 -34.65 -13.34
CA LEU A 157 4.58 -34.32 -12.34
C LEU A 157 3.20 -34.31 -12.98
N ASN A 158 3.06 -33.68 -14.14
CA ASN A 158 1.79 -33.60 -14.85
C ASN A 158 1.30 -34.97 -15.32
N SER A 159 2.19 -35.86 -15.78
CA SER A 159 1.81 -37.23 -16.19
C SER A 159 1.47 -38.14 -15.00
N ALA A 160 2.09 -37.92 -13.84
CA ALA A 160 1.88 -38.73 -12.64
C ALA A 160 0.82 -38.16 -11.69
N ASN A 161 0.20 -37.03 -12.06
CA ASN A 161 -0.68 -36.23 -11.20
C ASN A 161 -0.08 -35.86 -9.82
N CYS A 162 1.24 -35.87 -9.71
CA CYS A 162 1.97 -35.61 -8.46
C CYS A 162 2.17 -34.09 -8.24
N THR A 163 1.79 -33.58 -7.08
CA THR A 163 2.03 -32.20 -6.65
C THR A 163 3.43 -32.06 -6.06
N LEU A 164 4.20 -31.05 -6.51
CA LEU A 164 5.51 -30.74 -5.93
C LEU A 164 5.49 -29.34 -5.29
N ILE A 165 5.68 -29.27 -3.97
CA ILE A 165 5.77 -28.01 -3.23
C ILE A 165 7.22 -27.75 -2.83
N PHE A 166 7.76 -26.63 -3.27
CA PHE A 166 9.03 -26.11 -2.77
C PHE A 166 8.78 -25.07 -1.68
N THR A 167 9.42 -25.23 -0.53
CA THR A 167 9.59 -24.09 0.38
C THR A 167 10.79 -23.26 -0.08
N ASN A 168 10.69 -21.95 0.07
CA ASN A 168 11.80 -21.06 -0.25
C ASN A 168 11.92 -19.96 0.80
N GLN A 169 13.14 -19.52 1.02
CA GLN A 169 13.42 -18.41 1.91
C GLN A 169 13.46 -17.13 1.08
N LEU A 170 12.97 -16.04 1.68
CA LEU A 170 13.31 -14.73 1.17
C LEU A 170 14.81 -14.53 1.37
N ARG A 171 15.51 -14.29 0.27
CA ARG A 171 16.88 -13.83 0.28
C ARG A 171 16.89 -12.39 -0.17
N MET A 172 17.75 -11.62 0.47
CA MET A 172 18.25 -10.42 -0.16
C MET A 172 19.30 -10.86 -1.16
N LYS A 173 19.24 -10.35 -2.37
CA LYS A 173 20.15 -10.75 -3.41
C LYS A 173 21.54 -10.17 -3.10
N ILE A 174 22.38 -10.93 -2.40
CA ILE A 174 23.77 -10.56 -2.15
C ILE A 174 24.46 -10.52 -3.52
N GLY A 175 25.02 -9.37 -3.88
CA GLY A 175 25.69 -9.15 -5.16
C GLY A 175 24.81 -8.75 -6.35
N VAL A 176 23.47 -8.79 -6.25
CA VAL A 176 22.60 -8.13 -7.25
C VAL A 176 21.45 -7.42 -6.56
N MET A 177 21.75 -6.28 -5.95
CA MET A 177 20.73 -5.30 -5.63
C MET A 177 20.10 -4.79 -6.91
N PHE A 178 18.83 -4.39 -6.88
CA PHE A 178 18.31 -3.45 -7.87
C PHE A 178 18.53 -2.07 -7.29
N GLY A 179 19.71 -1.51 -7.54
CA GLY A 179 19.98 -0.15 -7.19
C GLY A 179 20.40 0.09 -5.75
N CYS A 180 21.52 0.76 -5.52
CA CYS A 180 21.90 1.29 -4.22
C CYS A 180 22.15 2.80 -4.30
N PHE A 181 22.38 3.42 -3.16
CA PHE A 181 22.69 4.83 -3.05
C PHE A 181 24.11 5.08 -2.54
N HIS A 182 24.72 6.15 -3.03
CA HIS A 182 25.94 6.69 -2.44
C HIS A 182 25.67 7.23 -1.03
N TYR A 183 26.68 7.19 -0.15
CA TYR A 183 26.61 7.62 1.26
C TYR A 183 25.84 8.92 1.50
N ASP A 184 26.15 9.96 0.72
CA ASP A 184 25.59 11.32 0.85
C ASP A 184 24.14 11.48 0.38
N THR A 185 23.52 10.44 -0.18
CA THR A 185 22.12 10.53 -0.62
C THR A 185 21.22 10.70 0.61
N LEU A 186 20.45 11.78 0.64
CA LEU A 186 19.64 12.11 1.81
C LEU A 186 18.33 11.32 1.83
N LEU A 187 17.94 10.82 3.01
CA LEU A 187 16.63 10.25 3.30
C LEU A 187 15.70 11.29 3.92
N ASN A 188 14.41 11.21 3.60
CA ASN A 188 13.40 12.17 4.05
C ASN A 188 12.58 11.61 5.21
N PHE A 189 12.88 12.05 6.43
CA PHE A 189 12.16 11.62 7.63
C PHE A 189 10.93 12.48 7.91
N LYS A 190 9.91 11.86 8.51
CA LYS A 190 8.67 12.51 8.97
C LYS A 190 8.90 13.62 9.97
N ASP A 191 9.90 13.47 10.84
CA ASP A 191 10.22 14.39 11.93
C ASP A 191 10.98 15.66 11.47
N GLY A 192 11.11 15.87 10.16
CA GLY A 192 11.79 17.04 9.61
C GLY A 192 13.29 16.83 9.36
N ARG A 193 13.87 15.67 9.73
CA ARG A 193 15.28 15.37 9.46
C ARG A 193 15.52 14.96 8.01
N SER A 194 16.69 15.32 7.49
CA SER A 194 17.20 14.84 6.21
C SER A 194 18.64 14.38 6.38
N LEU A 195 18.84 13.07 6.46
CA LEU A 195 20.11 12.46 6.86
C LEU A 195 20.73 11.66 5.70
N PRO A 196 22.06 11.66 5.54
CA PRO A 196 22.74 10.79 4.59
C PRO A 196 22.38 9.32 4.84
N ILE A 197 22.03 8.58 3.80
CA ILE A 197 21.65 7.16 3.90
C ILE A 197 22.78 6.33 4.49
N GLY A 198 24.04 6.67 4.19
CA GLY A 198 25.18 5.97 4.79
C GLY A 198 25.29 6.18 6.29
N GLU A 199 24.98 7.38 6.81
CA GLU A 199 24.90 7.62 8.25
C GLU A 199 23.72 6.86 8.88
N VAL A 200 22.58 6.86 8.21
CA VAL A 200 21.38 6.14 8.65
C VAL A 200 21.66 4.64 8.76
N VAL A 201 22.37 4.07 7.80
CA VAL A 201 22.76 2.66 7.80
C VAL A 201 23.83 2.36 8.84
N ASP A 202 24.94 3.12 8.86
CA ASP A 202 26.06 2.87 9.77
C ASP A 202 25.63 2.96 11.25
N LYS A 203 24.70 3.86 11.58
CA LYS A 203 24.18 4.07 12.94
C LYS A 203 22.84 3.37 13.20
N GLN A 204 22.31 2.62 12.23
CA GLN A 204 20.98 2.00 12.29
C GLN A 204 19.89 2.95 12.81
N ILE A 205 19.85 4.17 12.26
CA ILE A 205 18.92 5.21 12.71
C ILE A 205 17.49 4.79 12.38
N LYS A 206 16.68 4.64 13.43
CA LYS A 206 15.24 4.38 13.34
C LYS A 206 14.45 5.65 13.04
N GLY A 207 13.32 5.48 12.35
CA GLY A 207 12.37 6.55 12.10
C GLY A 207 11.42 6.21 10.95
N GLU A 208 10.41 7.06 10.77
CA GLU A 208 9.51 6.99 9.63
C GLU A 208 10.02 7.87 8.48
N VAL A 209 10.00 7.31 7.26
CA VAL A 209 10.36 8.02 6.02
C VAL A 209 9.14 8.21 5.13
N TYR A 210 9.17 9.26 4.31
CA TYR A 210 8.12 9.51 3.34
C TYR A 210 8.16 8.49 2.20
N CYS A 211 6.97 8.02 1.81
CA CYS A 211 6.74 7.11 0.69
C CYS A 211 5.43 7.50 -0.02
N ILE A 212 5.17 6.86 -1.16
CA ILE A 212 3.91 6.99 -1.89
C ILE A 212 3.12 5.69 -1.78
N ASN A 213 1.85 5.81 -1.45
CA ASN A 213 0.92 4.71 -1.48
C ASN A 213 0.65 4.32 -2.96
N ALA A 214 0.86 3.06 -3.30
CA ALA A 214 0.79 2.61 -4.70
C ALA A 214 -0.62 2.77 -5.31
N ASP A 215 -1.66 2.58 -4.50
CA ASP A 215 -3.07 2.57 -4.91
C ASP A 215 -3.64 3.99 -4.93
N THR A 216 -3.50 4.73 -3.84
CA THR A 216 -4.10 6.06 -3.68
C THR A 216 -3.26 7.20 -4.26
N LYS A 217 -1.97 6.94 -4.58
CA LYS A 217 -0.96 7.93 -4.99
C LYS A 217 -0.74 9.06 -3.96
N ARG A 218 -1.22 8.88 -2.73
CA ARG A 218 -1.03 9.85 -1.64
C ARG A 218 0.33 9.64 -0.98
N ILE A 219 0.89 10.73 -0.47
CA ILE A 219 2.10 10.69 0.35
C ILE A 219 1.73 10.13 1.73
N GLU A 220 2.48 9.15 2.18
CA GLU A 220 2.36 8.58 3.53
C GLU A 220 3.74 8.42 4.16
N THR A 221 3.77 7.98 5.42
CA THR A 221 5.02 7.69 6.14
C THR A 221 5.01 6.27 6.66
N LYS A 222 6.17 5.61 6.59
CA LYS A 222 6.36 4.23 7.04
C LYS A 222 7.72 4.08 7.73
N PRO A 223 7.82 3.20 8.74
CA PRO A 223 9.07 3.00 9.46
C PRO A 223 10.11 2.27 8.61
N ILE A 224 11.38 2.60 8.86
CA ILE A 224 12.53 1.83 8.37
C ILE A 224 12.61 0.52 9.17
N THR A 225 12.72 -0.62 8.47
CA THR A 225 12.80 -1.95 9.06
C THR A 225 14.18 -2.58 8.99
N ASN A 226 14.97 -2.27 7.95
CA ASN A 226 16.33 -2.80 7.78
C ASN A 226 17.29 -1.77 7.16
N TRP A 227 18.60 -1.96 7.41
CA TRP A 227 19.69 -1.09 6.97
C TRP A 227 20.76 -1.91 6.25
N HIS A 228 21.15 -1.47 5.05
CA HIS A 228 22.00 -2.28 4.16
C HIS A 228 23.26 -1.52 3.76
N ASP A 229 24.43 -2.04 4.16
CA ASP A 229 25.71 -1.71 3.54
C ASP A 229 26.04 -2.78 2.51
N ASN A 230 26.02 -2.38 1.26
CA ASN A 230 26.01 -3.27 0.11
C ASN A 230 27.39 -3.38 -0.55
N GLY A 231 28.44 -3.05 0.18
CA GLY A 231 29.82 -3.15 -0.28
C GLY A 231 30.25 -1.93 -1.10
N LYS A 232 31.24 -2.12 -1.98
CA LYS A 232 31.88 -1.02 -2.71
C LYS A 232 31.60 -1.05 -4.21
N VAL A 233 31.63 0.12 -4.82
CA VAL A 233 31.73 0.30 -6.27
C VAL A 233 33.20 0.39 -6.71
N SER A 234 33.46 0.07 -7.97
CA SER A 234 34.81 0.05 -8.55
C SER A 234 35.09 1.35 -9.29
N GLU A 235 34.15 1.78 -10.12
CA GLU A 235 34.30 2.86 -11.10
C GLU A 235 33.28 3.99 -10.90
N ARG A 236 33.51 5.11 -11.57
CA ARG A 236 32.61 6.29 -11.51
C ARG A 236 31.24 6.01 -12.15
N SER A 237 31.23 5.18 -13.19
CA SER A 237 30.05 4.72 -13.95
C SER A 237 29.11 3.87 -13.10
N ASP A 238 29.61 3.24 -12.02
CA ASP A 238 28.80 2.48 -11.06
C ASP A 238 27.84 3.37 -10.24
N PHE A 239 27.99 4.69 -10.35
CA PHE A 239 27.08 5.66 -9.75
C PHE A 239 26.65 6.72 -10.77
N ILE A 240 25.34 6.90 -10.89
CA ILE A 240 24.71 7.98 -11.61
C ILE A 240 24.26 9.04 -10.60
N HIS A 241 24.71 10.27 -10.80
CA HIS A 241 24.20 11.45 -10.14
C HIS A 241 23.05 12.03 -10.96
N ILE A 242 21.90 12.16 -10.31
CA ILE A 242 20.70 12.74 -10.90
C ILE A 242 20.38 14.00 -10.11
N LYS A 243 20.22 15.12 -10.80
CA LYS A 243 19.78 16.38 -10.23
C LYS A 243 18.47 16.81 -10.86
N THR A 244 17.48 17.13 -10.04
CA THR A 244 16.19 17.63 -10.49
C THR A 244 16.11 19.14 -10.34
N GLU A 245 15.08 19.74 -10.94
CA GLU A 245 14.70 21.09 -10.59
C GLU A 245 14.25 21.19 -9.13
N SER A 246 14.54 22.33 -8.52
CA SER A 246 14.10 22.63 -7.17
C SER A 246 12.60 22.94 -7.15
N ILE A 247 11.91 22.40 -6.14
CA ILE A 247 10.55 22.81 -5.78
C ILE A 247 10.63 24.06 -4.90
N GLU A 248 11.29 24.02 -3.75
CA GLU A 248 11.50 25.20 -2.88
C GLU A 248 12.97 25.63 -2.94
N GLY A 249 13.26 26.88 -3.35
CA GLY A 249 14.63 27.38 -3.56
C GLY A 249 15.59 27.20 -2.37
N GLY A 250 16.90 27.09 -2.66
CA GLY A 250 17.97 26.66 -1.74
C GLY A 250 17.97 25.14 -1.37
N GLY A 251 19.10 24.42 -1.52
CA GLY A 251 19.22 23.01 -1.09
C GLY A 251 20.02 22.06 -2.00
N ARG A 252 20.19 20.79 -1.57
CA ARG A 252 20.71 19.69 -2.41
C ARG A 252 19.55 18.98 -3.09
N TYR A 253 19.47 19.09 -4.41
CA TYR A 253 18.38 18.58 -5.26
C TYR A 253 18.78 17.40 -6.13
N GLY A 254 19.88 16.76 -5.76
CA GLY A 254 20.37 15.59 -6.46
C GLY A 254 20.69 14.50 -5.48
N PHE A 255 20.55 13.28 -5.98
CA PHE A 255 20.93 12.06 -5.29
C PHE A 255 21.87 11.28 -6.21
N CYS A 256 22.57 10.31 -5.63
CA CYS A 256 23.50 9.51 -6.39
C CYS A 256 23.21 8.04 -6.11
N CYS A 257 22.95 7.29 -7.17
CA CYS A 257 22.44 5.93 -7.12
C CYS A 257 23.11 5.06 -8.19
N THR A 258 23.10 3.75 -8.02
CA THR A 258 23.66 2.85 -9.03
C THR A 258 22.73 2.81 -10.27
N PRO A 259 23.28 2.54 -11.48
CA PRO A 259 22.56 2.62 -12.75
C PRO A 259 21.24 1.83 -12.81
N ASP A 260 21.16 0.74 -12.08
CA ASP A 260 20.03 -0.18 -12.05
C ASP A 260 18.93 0.20 -11.04
N HIS A 261 19.13 1.26 -10.24
CA HIS A 261 18.15 1.73 -9.27
C HIS A 261 16.89 2.26 -9.96
N LYS A 262 15.71 1.85 -9.47
CA LYS A 262 14.42 2.24 -10.05
C LYS A 262 13.89 3.51 -9.40
N ILE A 263 13.53 4.47 -10.23
CA ILE A 263 13.00 5.77 -9.86
C ILE A 263 11.60 5.89 -10.46
N LEU A 264 10.66 6.43 -9.69
CA LEU A 264 9.29 6.60 -10.17
C LEU A 264 9.20 7.84 -11.06
N THR A 265 8.77 7.63 -12.30
CA THR A 265 8.45 8.69 -13.27
C THR A 265 6.93 8.80 -13.44
N SER A 266 6.48 9.84 -14.15
CA SER A 266 5.07 9.99 -14.56
C SER A 266 4.55 8.82 -15.40
N LEU A 267 5.43 8.09 -16.09
CA LEU A 267 5.12 6.91 -16.90
C LEU A 267 5.31 5.58 -16.14
N GLY A 268 5.75 5.63 -14.88
CA GLY A 268 6.00 4.46 -14.04
C GLY A 268 7.46 4.28 -13.63
N TRP A 269 7.82 3.07 -13.20
CA TRP A 269 9.16 2.79 -12.70
C TRP A 269 10.19 2.66 -13.82
N LYS A 270 11.24 3.47 -13.79
CA LYS A 270 12.35 3.44 -14.76
C LYS A 270 13.69 3.28 -14.05
N LYS A 271 14.64 2.54 -14.64
CA LYS A 271 16.02 2.45 -14.12
C LYS A 271 16.74 3.79 -14.29
N ALA A 272 17.64 4.12 -13.38
CA ALA A 272 18.44 5.34 -13.43
C ALA A 272 19.24 5.47 -14.75
N SER A 273 19.80 4.36 -15.25
CA SER A 273 20.52 4.28 -16.53
C SER A 273 19.67 4.60 -17.75
N ASN A 274 18.34 4.45 -17.63
CA ASN A 274 17.40 4.58 -18.73
C ASN A 274 16.66 5.94 -18.67
N LEU A 275 16.97 6.79 -17.70
CA LEU A 275 16.37 8.12 -17.60
C LEU A 275 16.90 9.04 -18.70
N SER A 276 16.02 9.88 -19.24
CA SER A 276 16.34 10.97 -20.17
C SER A 276 15.83 12.30 -19.62
N TYR A 277 16.25 13.42 -20.23
CA TYR A 277 15.78 14.76 -19.84
C TYR A 277 14.27 15.00 -20.09
N GLU A 278 13.62 14.12 -20.84
CA GLU A 278 12.18 14.16 -21.10
C GLU A 278 11.37 13.54 -19.94
N ASP A 279 11.97 12.62 -19.18
CA ASP A 279 11.30 11.98 -18.06
C ASP A 279 10.99 13.01 -16.95
N LYS A 280 9.78 12.91 -16.40
CA LYS A 280 9.36 13.64 -15.20
C LYS A 280 9.41 12.72 -14.00
N LEU A 281 10.17 13.10 -12.97
CA LEU A 281 10.27 12.33 -11.73
C LEU A 281 9.17 12.75 -10.75
N ILE A 282 8.70 11.81 -9.94
CA ILE A 282 7.70 12.10 -8.92
C ILE A 282 8.39 12.58 -7.64
N SER A 283 8.00 13.77 -7.20
CA SER A 283 8.44 14.43 -5.96
C SER A 283 7.24 14.79 -5.08
N LYS A 284 7.50 15.45 -3.95
CA LYS A 284 6.47 16.03 -3.07
C LYS A 284 6.69 17.52 -2.83
N TYR A 285 5.60 18.25 -2.59
CA TYR A 285 5.62 19.60 -2.03
C TYR A 285 4.70 19.70 -0.82
N LYS A 286 5.02 20.61 0.08
CA LYS A 286 4.18 20.93 1.23
C LYS A 286 3.10 21.91 0.79
N GLU A 287 1.84 21.53 0.91
CA GLU A 287 0.70 22.42 0.72
C GLU A 287 0.45 23.17 2.04
N THR A 288 0.70 24.49 2.03
CA THR A 288 0.53 25.42 3.14
C THR A 288 -0.60 26.42 2.92
N ILE A 289 -0.99 26.72 1.66
CA ILE A 289 -2.09 27.59 1.25
C ILE A 289 -3.38 26.74 1.15
N ASN A 290 -3.97 26.45 2.30
CA ASN A 290 -5.25 25.75 2.42
C ASN A 290 -5.98 26.22 3.70
N GLY A 291 -7.20 25.72 3.92
CA GLY A 291 -8.05 26.18 5.03
C GLY A 291 -8.35 27.67 4.95
N SER A 292 -8.61 28.30 6.11
CA SER A 292 -8.90 29.74 6.18
C SER A 292 -7.69 30.61 5.81
N PHE A 293 -6.47 30.09 5.97
CA PHE A 293 -5.26 30.75 5.44
C PHE A 293 -5.25 30.77 3.91
N GLY A 294 -5.69 29.68 3.27
CA GLY A 294 -5.87 29.61 1.83
C GLY A 294 -6.86 30.65 1.32
N ASP A 295 -8.00 30.78 1.99
CA ASP A 295 -9.02 31.80 1.68
C ASP A 295 -8.45 33.22 1.79
N PHE A 296 -7.72 33.50 2.87
CA PHE A 296 -7.03 34.78 3.07
C PHE A 296 -6.03 35.06 1.94
N MET A 297 -5.19 34.09 1.60
CA MET A 297 -4.20 34.20 0.54
C MET A 297 -4.84 34.44 -0.82
N ASN A 298 -5.88 33.71 -1.19
CA ASN A 298 -6.55 33.85 -2.48
C ASN A 298 -7.13 35.27 -2.65
N ALA A 299 -7.68 35.85 -1.58
CA ALA A 299 -8.29 37.17 -1.63
C ALA A 299 -7.25 38.30 -1.73
N ILE A 300 -6.20 38.29 -0.90
CA ILE A 300 -5.17 39.36 -0.95
C ILE A 300 -4.42 39.38 -2.29
N LEU A 301 -4.38 38.24 -3.00
CA LEU A 301 -3.71 38.10 -4.29
C LEU A 301 -4.51 38.63 -5.48
N ILE A 302 -5.84 38.71 -5.34
CA ILE A 302 -6.71 39.41 -6.30
C ILE A 302 -6.61 40.92 -6.10
N GLY A 303 -6.53 41.37 -4.85
CA GLY A 303 -6.35 42.77 -4.48
C GLY A 303 -4.94 43.30 -4.73
N ASP A 304 -4.46 44.14 -3.82
CA ASP A 304 -3.24 44.93 -4.04
C ASP A 304 -1.94 44.12 -3.95
N SER A 305 -1.97 42.94 -3.32
CA SER A 305 -0.77 42.12 -3.14
C SER A 305 -0.34 41.47 -4.45
N HIS A 306 0.95 41.21 -4.61
CA HIS A 306 1.46 40.56 -5.82
C HIS A 306 2.46 39.45 -5.52
N LEU A 307 2.43 38.40 -6.35
CA LEU A 307 3.42 37.34 -6.34
C LEU A 307 4.50 37.63 -7.37
N SER A 308 5.73 37.84 -6.91
CA SER A 308 6.88 38.07 -7.76
C SER A 308 7.62 36.75 -8.00
N PRO A 309 7.62 36.21 -9.25
CA PRO A 309 8.31 34.98 -9.59
C PRO A 309 9.82 35.22 -9.72
N VAL A 310 10.60 34.21 -9.36
CA VAL A 310 12.04 34.10 -9.66
C VAL A 310 12.30 32.99 -10.67
N SER A 311 11.51 31.92 -10.63
CA SER A 311 11.55 30.83 -11.60
C SER A 311 10.16 30.21 -11.73
N TYR A 312 10.02 29.22 -12.63
CA TYR A 312 8.77 28.47 -12.79
C TYR A 312 8.26 27.92 -11.45
N ASN A 313 9.15 27.42 -10.58
CA ASN A 313 8.80 26.77 -9.32
C ASN A 313 9.05 27.64 -8.08
N SER A 314 9.30 28.94 -8.21
CA SER A 314 9.68 29.77 -7.05
C SER A 314 9.17 31.19 -7.19
N ALA A 315 8.31 31.61 -6.25
CA ALA A 315 7.80 32.98 -6.16
C ALA A 315 7.72 33.44 -4.70
N CYS A 316 7.68 34.76 -4.49
CA CYS A 316 7.47 35.38 -3.17
C CYS A 316 6.23 36.27 -3.19
N LEU A 317 5.58 36.41 -2.04
CA LEU A 317 4.50 37.38 -1.83
C LEU A 317 5.11 38.72 -1.48
N ARG A 318 4.62 39.78 -2.14
CA ARG A 318 4.93 41.17 -1.82
C ARG A 318 3.67 41.90 -1.40
N LEU A 319 3.77 42.57 -0.27
CA LEU A 319 2.73 43.43 0.31
C LEU A 319 3.23 44.87 0.30
N GLN A 320 2.43 45.76 -0.25
CA GLN A 320 2.68 47.19 -0.30
C GLN A 320 1.33 47.92 -0.28
N ASP A 321 1.21 48.95 0.56
CA ASP A 321 0.13 49.92 0.50
C ASP A 321 0.72 51.25 0.99
N ASN A 322 0.43 52.32 0.25
CA ASN A 322 0.99 53.65 0.48
C ASN A 322 0.03 54.57 1.25
N GLN A 323 -1.19 54.10 1.54
CA GLN A 323 -2.30 54.86 2.09
C GLN A 323 -2.71 54.36 3.48
N ASN A 324 -2.67 53.05 3.76
CA ASN A 324 -3.10 52.49 5.05
C ASN A 324 -2.07 51.54 5.69
N ILE A 325 -1.15 52.11 6.47
CA ILE A 325 -0.09 51.35 7.17
C ILE A 325 -0.69 50.38 8.21
N GLU A 326 -1.75 50.76 8.91
CA GLU A 326 -2.40 49.92 9.92
C GLU A 326 -3.00 48.65 9.30
N TYR A 327 -3.60 48.76 8.12
CA TYR A 327 -4.16 47.62 7.40
C TYR A 327 -3.08 46.65 6.90
N ILE A 328 -1.94 47.15 6.41
CA ILE A 328 -0.80 46.29 6.08
C ILE A 328 -0.30 45.56 7.32
N ASN A 329 -0.10 46.27 8.43
CA ASN A 329 0.37 45.67 9.67
C ASN A 329 -0.60 44.60 10.16
N TRP A 330 -1.91 44.83 10.02
CA TRP A 330 -2.92 43.82 10.30
C TRP A 330 -2.75 42.58 9.42
N LYS A 331 -2.60 42.72 8.09
CA LYS A 331 -2.34 41.59 7.18
C LYS A 331 -1.05 40.85 7.56
N LEU A 332 0.03 41.58 7.87
CA LEU A 332 1.30 41.00 8.28
C LEU A 332 1.18 40.20 9.58
N ASN A 333 0.44 40.72 10.57
CA ASN A 333 0.18 40.00 11.82
C ASN A 333 -0.58 38.69 11.56
N LYS A 334 -1.54 38.68 10.64
CA LYS A 334 -2.26 37.45 10.23
C LYS A 334 -1.36 36.45 9.52
N LEU A 335 -0.40 36.92 8.72
CA LEU A 335 0.52 36.08 7.95
C LEU A 335 1.76 35.62 8.75
N ALA A 336 2.08 36.28 9.87
CA ALA A 336 3.29 36.02 10.65
C ALA A 336 3.47 34.55 11.09
N PRO A 337 2.42 33.79 11.45
CA PRO A 337 2.56 32.36 11.77
C PRO A 337 3.01 31.49 10.57
N PHE A 338 2.77 31.95 9.34
CA PHE A 338 2.97 31.15 8.11
C PHE A 338 4.18 31.60 7.29
N PHE A 339 4.53 32.89 7.34
CA PHE A 339 5.66 33.42 6.59
C PHE A 339 6.60 34.25 7.46
N SER A 340 7.90 34.00 7.30
CA SER A 340 8.90 34.99 7.64
C SER A 340 8.89 36.10 6.59
N VAL A 341 8.78 37.34 7.04
CA VAL A 341 8.70 38.52 6.18
C VAL A 341 9.93 39.39 6.39
N THR A 342 10.53 39.87 5.31
CA THR A 342 11.57 40.90 5.34
C THR A 342 11.00 42.23 4.89
N LYS A 343 11.46 43.31 5.52
CA LYS A 343 11.08 44.69 5.21
C LYS A 343 12.14 45.32 4.30
N LYS A 344 11.70 46.02 3.26
CA LYS A 344 12.55 46.74 2.31
C LYS A 344 12.01 48.15 2.08
N GLU A 345 12.88 49.15 2.20
CA GLU A 345 12.57 50.52 1.80
C GLU A 345 12.69 50.67 0.28
N ILE A 346 11.67 51.27 -0.34
CA ILE A 346 11.63 51.56 -1.78
C ILE A 346 11.18 53.01 -2.01
N SER A 347 11.41 53.54 -3.21
CA SER A 347 11.06 54.93 -3.56
C SER A 347 9.59 55.29 -3.39
N ARG A 348 8.70 54.29 -3.34
CA ARG A 348 7.26 54.43 -3.16
C ARG A 348 6.77 54.05 -1.75
N GLY A 349 7.64 53.90 -0.76
CA GLY A 349 7.28 53.57 0.62
C GLY A 349 7.92 52.27 1.15
N LEU A 350 7.20 51.55 2.02
CA LEU A 350 7.66 50.30 2.60
C LEU A 350 7.08 49.11 1.84
N GLN A 351 7.95 48.16 1.49
CA GLN A 351 7.56 46.88 0.90
C GLN A 351 7.94 45.73 1.83
N TYR A 352 7.01 44.80 1.99
CA TYR A 352 7.21 43.59 2.78
C TYR A 352 7.23 42.37 1.86
N GLN A 353 8.19 41.47 2.06
CA GLN A 353 8.42 40.33 1.17
C GLN A 353 8.58 39.02 1.94
N THR A 354 7.89 37.96 1.51
CA THR A 354 8.04 36.61 2.08
C THR A 354 9.25 35.86 1.49
N LYS A 355 9.65 34.76 2.14
CA LYS A 355 10.56 33.78 1.52
C LYS A 355 9.93 33.17 0.26
N TYR A 356 10.78 32.78 -0.68
CA TYR A 356 10.33 32.12 -1.90
C TYR A 356 9.79 30.71 -1.63
N SER A 357 8.69 30.33 -2.27
CA SER A 357 8.15 28.97 -2.20
C SER A 357 7.53 28.51 -3.52
N TYR A 358 7.44 27.19 -3.69
CA TYR A 358 6.73 26.56 -4.81
C TYR A 358 5.25 26.88 -4.79
N GLU A 359 4.65 26.86 -3.61
CA GLU A 359 3.22 27.04 -3.50
C GLU A 359 2.78 28.44 -3.90
N LEU A 360 3.59 29.46 -3.60
CA LEU A 360 3.38 30.81 -4.11
C LEU A 360 3.56 30.87 -5.64
N ALA A 361 4.50 30.11 -6.21
CA ALA A 361 4.64 30.02 -7.66
C ALA A 361 3.45 29.31 -8.32
N LYS A 362 2.93 28.26 -7.67
CA LYS A 362 1.72 27.55 -8.07
C LYS A 362 0.51 28.46 -7.99
N ALA A 363 0.28 29.12 -6.86
CA ALA A 363 -0.78 30.11 -6.71
C ALA A 363 -0.71 31.20 -7.80
N LYS A 364 0.49 31.67 -8.15
CA LYS A 364 0.65 32.63 -9.26
C LYS A 364 0.21 32.06 -10.60
N ARG A 365 0.54 30.80 -10.91
CA ARG A 365 0.10 30.12 -12.14
C ARG A 365 -1.42 29.94 -12.15
N ASP A 366 -1.98 29.49 -11.03
CA ASP A 366 -3.41 29.21 -10.88
C ASP A 366 -4.25 30.50 -10.97
N ILE A 367 -3.77 31.60 -10.36
CA ILE A 367 -4.44 32.91 -10.37
C ILE A 367 -4.32 33.63 -11.71
N GLY A 368 -3.24 33.36 -12.47
CA GLY A 368 -2.94 33.93 -13.78
C GLY A 368 -3.15 35.45 -13.86
N THR A 369 -4.30 35.81 -14.46
CA THR A 369 -4.97 37.12 -14.55
C THR A 369 -4.92 38.06 -13.35
N ARG A 370 -5.00 37.51 -12.12
CA ARG A 370 -5.77 38.07 -10.97
C ARG A 370 -7.29 38.04 -11.20
N ASP A 371 -7.78 37.04 -11.93
CA ASP A 371 -9.20 36.86 -12.23
C ASP A 371 -9.99 36.55 -10.94
N PRO A 372 -11.02 37.34 -10.56
CA PRO A 372 -11.77 37.08 -9.34
C PRO A 372 -12.56 35.78 -9.40
N MET A 373 -12.77 35.17 -10.58
CA MET A 373 -13.38 33.84 -10.67
C MET A 373 -12.60 32.79 -9.88
N PHE A 374 -11.27 32.90 -9.82
CA PHE A 374 -10.43 32.02 -9.00
C PHE A 374 -10.82 32.02 -7.51
N PHE A 375 -11.25 33.18 -6.99
CA PHE A 375 -11.78 33.31 -5.64
C PHE A 375 -13.27 32.94 -5.56
N LEU A 376 -14.09 33.38 -6.52
CA LEU A 376 -15.54 33.15 -6.49
C LEU A 376 -15.91 31.67 -6.64
N GLU A 377 -15.07 30.86 -7.28
CA GLU A 377 -15.22 29.40 -7.32
C GLU A 377 -15.00 28.75 -5.95
N ARG A 378 -14.22 29.40 -5.07
CA ARG A 378 -13.90 28.97 -3.70
C ARG A 378 -14.34 30.04 -2.71
N TYR A 379 -15.60 30.45 -2.85
CA TYR A 379 -16.16 31.54 -2.08
C TYR A 379 -16.01 31.33 -0.57
N SER A 380 -15.56 32.37 0.12
CA SER A 380 -15.58 32.45 1.58
C SER A 380 -15.88 33.88 2.01
N SER A 381 -16.60 34.03 3.12
CA SER A 381 -16.94 35.33 3.72
C SER A 381 -15.68 36.13 4.07
N LEU A 382 -14.63 35.45 4.56
CA LEU A 382 -13.33 36.06 4.85
C LEU A 382 -12.65 36.60 3.58
N GLY A 383 -12.62 35.81 2.51
CA GLY A 383 -12.02 36.26 1.26
C GLY A 383 -12.81 37.40 0.62
N MET A 384 -14.14 37.37 0.75
CA MET A 384 -15.01 38.44 0.27
C MET A 384 -14.79 39.75 1.04
N ALA A 385 -14.60 39.66 2.36
CA ALA A 385 -14.25 40.80 3.21
C ALA A 385 -12.96 41.49 2.74
N LEU A 386 -11.91 40.70 2.47
CA LEU A 386 -10.63 41.17 1.97
C LEU A 386 -10.74 41.81 0.58
N TRP A 387 -11.53 41.22 -0.32
CA TRP A 387 -11.73 41.79 -1.65
C TRP A 387 -12.47 43.13 -1.60
N ILE A 388 -13.49 43.26 -0.74
CA ILE A 388 -14.18 44.54 -0.47
C ILE A 388 -13.24 45.57 0.16
N MET A 389 -12.40 45.16 1.11
CA MET A 389 -11.45 46.06 1.76
C MET A 389 -10.41 46.61 0.77
N ASP A 390 -9.89 45.76 -0.12
CA ASP A 390 -8.85 46.14 -1.09
C ASP A 390 -9.45 46.93 -2.27
N ASP A 391 -10.40 46.34 -3.01
CA ASP A 391 -10.90 46.89 -4.29
C ASP A 391 -12.32 47.48 -4.21
N GLY A 392 -13.01 47.29 -3.08
CA GLY A 392 -14.38 47.73 -2.87
C GLY A 392 -14.50 49.16 -2.36
N HIS A 393 -15.58 49.83 -2.73
CA HIS A 393 -15.98 51.12 -2.23
C HIS A 393 -17.45 51.08 -1.84
N PHE A 394 -17.77 51.52 -0.62
CA PHE A 394 -19.15 51.73 -0.21
C PHE A 394 -19.57 53.13 -0.64
N ASP A 395 -20.36 53.21 -1.69
CA ASP A 395 -20.83 54.47 -2.25
C ASP A 395 -22.08 54.92 -1.50
N THR A 396 -22.04 56.16 -1.03
CA THR A 396 -23.13 56.86 -0.35
C THR A 396 -23.63 58.07 -1.13
N ASN A 397 -23.09 58.31 -2.33
CA ASN A 397 -23.41 59.48 -3.13
C ASN A 397 -24.77 59.33 -3.86
N ASN A 398 -25.43 60.47 -4.11
CA ASN A 398 -26.67 60.55 -4.90
C ASN A 398 -27.82 59.64 -4.41
N GLY A 399 -27.86 59.29 -3.12
CA GLY A 399 -28.91 58.45 -2.53
C GLY A 399 -28.75 56.95 -2.79
N HIS A 400 -27.74 56.53 -3.55
CA HIS A 400 -27.40 55.12 -3.70
C HIS A 400 -26.54 54.68 -2.50
N ARG A 401 -26.96 53.62 -1.80
CA ARG A 401 -26.21 52.97 -0.72
C ARG A 401 -25.82 51.58 -1.17
N ARG A 402 -24.69 51.45 -1.84
CA ARG A 402 -24.26 50.18 -2.43
C ARG A 402 -22.76 49.96 -2.43
N TYR A 403 -22.37 48.70 -2.43
CA TYR A 403 -21.00 48.32 -2.75
C TYR A 403 -20.73 48.43 -4.25
N ASN A 404 -19.57 49.02 -4.57
CA ASN A 404 -18.99 49.03 -5.90
C ASN A 404 -17.60 48.38 -5.82
N ILE A 405 -17.36 47.30 -6.56
CA ILE A 405 -16.04 46.66 -6.64
C ILE A 405 -15.42 46.95 -8.00
N SER A 406 -14.17 47.41 -8.01
CA SER A 406 -13.44 47.62 -9.25
C SER A 406 -12.84 46.33 -9.78
N VAL A 407 -13.19 45.97 -11.02
CA VAL A 407 -12.57 44.91 -11.83
C VAL A 407 -12.05 45.49 -13.15
N LYS A 408 -11.44 46.68 -13.08
CA LYS A 408 -11.00 47.52 -14.21
C LYS A 408 -10.20 46.80 -15.29
N ARG A 409 -9.48 45.72 -14.96
CA ARG A 409 -8.78 44.88 -15.93
C ARG A 409 -9.71 44.36 -17.03
N PHE A 410 -10.98 44.12 -16.72
CA PHE A 410 -11.98 43.61 -17.66
C PHE A 410 -12.87 44.70 -18.24
N LYS A 411 -12.46 45.97 -18.13
CA LYS A 411 -13.10 47.08 -18.84
C LYS A 411 -13.25 46.75 -20.33
N GLY A 412 -14.45 46.89 -20.86
CA GLY A 412 -14.79 46.54 -22.24
C GLY A 412 -14.95 45.05 -22.54
N ASN A 413 -14.72 44.15 -21.58
CA ASN A 413 -14.90 42.70 -21.77
C ASN A 413 -16.25 42.24 -21.21
N GLN A 414 -17.28 42.30 -22.05
CA GLN A 414 -18.65 41.96 -21.66
C GLN A 414 -18.78 40.53 -21.14
N ILE A 415 -18.22 39.54 -21.86
CA ILE A 415 -18.30 38.12 -21.51
C ILE A 415 -17.78 37.88 -20.09
N LYS A 416 -16.62 38.47 -19.74
CA LYS A 416 -16.03 38.27 -18.43
C LYS A 416 -16.81 38.95 -17.31
N LEU A 417 -17.35 40.14 -17.56
CA LEU A 417 -18.18 40.85 -16.58
C LEU A 417 -19.51 40.13 -16.34
N GLU A 418 -20.10 39.55 -17.38
CA GLU A 418 -21.29 38.69 -17.28
C GLU A 418 -21.00 37.42 -16.49
N GLU A 419 -19.86 36.78 -16.71
CA GLU A 419 -19.45 35.58 -15.97
C GLU A 419 -19.31 35.88 -14.46
N ILE A 420 -18.59 36.96 -14.11
CA ILE A 420 -18.39 37.39 -12.72
C ILE A 420 -19.71 37.74 -12.05
N THR A 421 -20.55 38.56 -12.70
CA THR A 421 -21.83 38.98 -12.11
C THR A 421 -22.83 37.82 -12.01
N SER A 422 -22.85 36.90 -12.97
CA SER A 422 -23.67 35.69 -12.89
C SER A 422 -23.22 34.80 -11.72
N LYS A 423 -21.92 34.63 -11.51
CA LYS A 423 -21.41 33.85 -10.37
C LYS A 423 -21.77 34.49 -9.04
N LEU A 424 -21.67 35.82 -8.91
CA LEU A 424 -22.09 36.55 -7.71
C LEU A 424 -23.58 36.43 -7.44
N LYS A 425 -24.43 36.49 -8.47
CA LYS A 425 -25.88 36.24 -8.36
C LYS A 425 -26.19 34.83 -7.89
N LEU A 426 -25.47 33.82 -8.41
CA LEU A 426 -25.60 32.43 -7.95
C LEU A 426 -25.20 32.25 -6.48
N LEU A 427 -24.26 33.07 -5.99
CA LEU A 427 -23.87 33.12 -4.58
C LEU A 427 -24.87 33.92 -3.71
N GLY A 428 -25.95 34.45 -4.28
CA GLY A 428 -26.99 35.19 -3.58
C GLY A 428 -26.79 36.71 -3.54
N PHE A 429 -25.82 37.25 -4.29
CA PHE A 429 -25.52 38.68 -4.32
C PHE A 429 -25.99 39.31 -5.63
N ASP A 430 -27.19 39.87 -5.61
CA ASP A 430 -27.71 40.64 -6.75
C ASP A 430 -26.80 41.83 -7.08
N CYS A 431 -26.30 41.85 -8.31
CA CYS A 431 -25.39 42.87 -8.79
C CYS A 431 -25.54 43.15 -10.29
N GLU A 432 -25.04 44.29 -10.70
CA GLU A 432 -24.94 44.78 -12.09
C GLU A 432 -23.48 45.12 -12.40
N TYR A 433 -23.13 45.29 -13.67
CA TYR A 433 -21.80 45.73 -14.05
C TYR A 433 -21.84 46.95 -14.98
N THR A 434 -20.78 47.76 -14.94
CA THR A 434 -20.55 48.83 -15.90
C THR A 434 -19.44 48.44 -16.86
N LEU A 435 -19.77 48.27 -18.14
CA LEU A 435 -18.82 47.85 -19.18
C LEU A 435 -17.68 48.86 -19.38
N THR A 436 -17.99 50.15 -19.33
CA THR A 436 -17.05 51.25 -19.63
C THR A 436 -16.01 51.44 -18.55
N ASP A 437 -16.29 51.16 -17.28
CA ASP A 437 -15.36 51.36 -16.18
C ASP A 437 -14.90 50.06 -15.51
N GLY A 438 -15.50 48.93 -15.90
CA GLY A 438 -15.17 47.61 -15.36
C GLY A 438 -15.44 47.56 -13.87
N CYS A 439 -16.65 47.95 -13.45
CA CYS A 439 -17.07 47.93 -12.05
C CYS A 439 -18.28 47.02 -11.87
N VAL A 440 -18.35 46.33 -10.74
CA VAL A 440 -19.52 45.56 -10.30
C VAL A 440 -20.22 46.33 -9.19
N HIS A 441 -21.51 46.52 -9.34
CA HIS A 441 -22.38 47.30 -8.46
C HIS A 441 -23.39 46.37 -7.79
N PHE A 442 -23.33 46.23 -6.47
CA PHE A 442 -24.28 45.43 -5.72
C PHE A 442 -25.59 46.20 -5.55
N LEU A 443 -26.74 45.53 -5.62
CA LEU A 443 -28.01 46.17 -5.26
C LEU A 443 -28.08 46.39 -3.75
N THR A 444 -29.00 47.26 -3.29
CA THR A 444 -29.09 47.64 -1.86
C THR A 444 -29.29 46.43 -0.94
N LYS A 445 -30.16 45.48 -1.32
CA LYS A 445 -30.39 44.25 -0.54
C LYS A 445 -29.14 43.37 -0.47
N ALA A 446 -28.47 43.17 -1.61
CA ALA A 446 -27.23 42.41 -1.68
C ALA A 446 -26.10 43.09 -0.89
N THR A 447 -26.05 44.42 -0.89
CA THR A 447 -25.10 45.22 -0.10
C THR A 447 -25.29 44.98 1.38
N ASP A 448 -26.52 44.99 1.88
CA ASP A 448 -26.82 44.73 3.30
C ASP A 448 -26.49 43.29 3.70
N LEU A 449 -26.82 42.31 2.87
CA LEU A 449 -26.48 40.90 3.09
C LEU A 449 -24.95 40.72 3.15
N LEU A 450 -24.26 41.28 2.16
CA LEU A 450 -22.81 41.23 2.07
C LEU A 450 -22.14 41.92 3.25
N ALA A 451 -22.59 43.12 3.62
CA ALA A 451 -22.06 43.85 4.77
C ALA A 451 -22.22 43.06 6.07
N ASN A 452 -23.39 42.47 6.29
CA ASN A 452 -23.66 41.62 7.46
C ASN A 452 -22.73 40.40 7.50
N GLU A 453 -22.50 39.76 6.36
CA GLU A 453 -21.65 38.58 6.25
C GLU A 453 -20.16 38.88 6.53
N ILE A 454 -19.66 40.02 6.03
CA ILE A 454 -18.23 40.35 6.14
C ILE A 454 -17.88 41.13 7.42
N ALA A 455 -18.87 41.73 8.11
CA ALA A 455 -18.64 42.69 9.21
C ALA A 455 -17.70 42.17 10.31
N SER A 456 -17.82 40.88 10.64
CA SER A 456 -16.97 40.26 11.68
C SER A 456 -15.48 40.14 11.31
N TYR A 457 -15.13 40.27 10.03
CA TYR A 457 -13.77 40.15 9.52
C TYR A 457 -13.07 41.49 9.24
N VAL A 458 -13.80 42.61 9.25
CA VAL A 458 -13.26 43.94 8.92
C VAL A 458 -12.62 44.58 10.17
N PRO A 459 -11.30 44.82 10.22
CA PRO A 459 -10.63 45.41 11.38
C PRO A 459 -11.00 46.88 11.58
N SER A 460 -10.69 47.42 12.77
CA SER A 460 -10.98 48.81 13.15
C SER A 460 -10.50 49.84 12.12
N CYS A 461 -9.31 49.66 11.56
CA CYS A 461 -8.72 50.55 10.56
C CYS A 461 -9.42 50.54 9.18
N MET A 462 -10.36 49.63 8.94
CA MET A 462 -11.10 49.47 7.68
C MET A 462 -12.63 49.59 7.86
N GLN A 463 -13.13 49.97 9.04
CA GLN A 463 -14.56 50.07 9.34
C GLN A 463 -15.32 51.03 8.41
N TYR A 464 -14.65 52.04 7.85
CA TYR A 464 -15.22 52.97 6.87
C TYR A 464 -15.68 52.28 5.57
N LYS A 465 -15.26 51.04 5.31
CA LYS A 465 -15.74 50.20 4.19
C LYS A 465 -17.09 49.54 4.49
N LEU A 466 -17.63 49.65 5.71
CA LEU A 466 -18.93 49.10 6.09
C LEU A 466 -19.98 50.22 6.23
N PRO A 467 -21.26 49.95 5.92
CA PRO A 467 -22.36 50.78 6.35
C PRO A 467 -22.35 50.94 7.89
N GLU A 468 -22.68 52.13 8.39
CA GLU A 468 -22.61 52.47 9.84
C GLU A 468 -23.27 51.42 10.74
N LYS A 469 -24.42 50.87 10.34
CA LYS A 469 -25.16 49.85 11.12
C LYS A 469 -24.44 48.52 11.31
N PHE A 470 -23.42 48.23 10.49
CA PHE A 470 -22.62 47.00 10.56
C PHE A 470 -21.22 47.23 11.14
N GLN A 471 -20.86 48.46 11.48
CA GLN A 471 -19.55 48.75 12.05
C GLN A 471 -19.42 48.23 13.50
N GLY A 472 -18.17 48.02 13.93
CA GLY A 472 -17.84 47.63 15.30
C GLY A 472 -18.05 46.14 15.63
N GLN A 473 -18.36 45.31 14.62
CA GLN A 473 -18.62 43.88 14.81
C GLN A 473 -17.36 43.00 14.68
N TYR A 474 -16.18 43.60 14.51
CA TYR A 474 -14.93 42.87 14.30
C TYR A 474 -14.66 41.87 15.42
N LYS A 475 -14.36 40.62 15.04
CA LYS A 475 -13.91 39.58 15.96
C LYS A 475 -12.55 39.09 15.48
N ASP A 476 -11.55 39.18 16.34
CA ASP A 476 -10.23 38.68 15.99
C ASP A 476 -10.27 37.16 15.76
N PHE A 477 -9.55 36.69 14.76
CA PHE A 477 -9.55 35.29 14.34
C PHE A 477 -8.14 34.81 13.99
N VAL A 478 -7.92 33.51 14.12
CA VAL A 478 -6.65 32.87 13.77
C VAL A 478 -6.84 32.09 12.47
N LEU A 479 -5.92 32.28 11.54
CA LEU A 479 -5.91 31.51 10.31
C LEU A 479 -5.46 30.07 10.59
N SER A 480 -5.98 29.13 9.81
CA SER A 480 -5.69 27.71 9.93
C SER A 480 -5.34 27.12 8.58
N ASN A 481 -4.40 26.17 8.60
CA ASN A 481 -4.06 25.29 7.49
C ASN A 481 -3.74 23.88 8.04
N SER A 482 -3.78 22.89 7.16
CA SER A 482 -3.31 21.54 7.41
C SER A 482 -2.03 21.30 6.65
N GLU A 483 -1.00 20.76 7.31
CA GLU A 483 0.23 20.36 6.64
C GLU A 483 0.00 19.06 5.87
N VAL A 484 -0.29 19.19 4.58
CA VAL A 484 -0.49 18.05 3.68
C VAL A 484 0.62 18.06 2.64
N PHE A 485 1.23 16.90 2.42
CA PHE A 485 2.15 16.71 1.29
C PHE A 485 1.38 16.21 0.08
N LYS A 486 1.58 16.86 -1.06
CA LYS A 486 1.03 16.45 -2.35
C LYS A 486 2.14 16.05 -3.30
N THR A 487 1.81 15.15 -4.22
CA THR A 487 2.71 14.73 -5.30
C THR A 487 2.85 15.83 -6.34
N GLN A 488 4.03 15.91 -6.95
CA GLN A 488 4.31 16.81 -8.06
C GLN A 488 5.39 16.23 -8.96
N GLU A 489 5.22 16.45 -10.26
CA GLU A 489 6.22 16.12 -11.26
C GLU A 489 7.34 17.16 -11.29
N VAL A 490 8.59 16.70 -11.35
CA VAL A 490 9.79 17.54 -11.47
C VAL A 490 10.65 17.10 -12.65
N SER A 491 11.19 18.08 -13.35
CA SER A 491 12.07 17.88 -14.50
C SER A 491 13.50 17.55 -14.07
N ILE A 492 14.16 16.66 -14.81
CA ILE A 492 15.58 16.38 -14.64
C ILE A 492 16.41 17.54 -15.21
N LYS A 493 17.41 18.01 -14.46
CA LYS A 493 18.33 19.08 -14.85
C LYS A 493 19.72 18.58 -15.22
N GLU A 494 20.14 17.46 -14.64
CA GLU A 494 21.46 16.89 -14.87
C GLU A 494 21.41 15.38 -14.64
N ILE A 495 21.97 14.62 -15.58
CA ILE A 495 22.30 13.20 -15.42
C ILE A 495 23.78 13.07 -15.78
N ARG A 496 24.58 12.58 -14.84
CA ARG A 496 26.01 12.33 -15.07
C ARG A 496 26.53 11.22 -14.16
N GLU A 497 27.71 10.70 -14.47
CA GLU A 497 28.42 9.81 -13.56
C GLU A 497 28.86 10.52 -12.26
N ALA A 498 29.20 9.73 -11.24
CA ALA A 498 29.77 10.24 -10.01
C ALA A 498 31.05 11.06 -10.27
N SER A 499 31.22 12.14 -9.51
CA SER A 499 32.45 12.94 -9.53
C SER A 499 33.58 12.25 -8.76
N LEU A 500 34.83 12.64 -9.00
CA LEU A 500 35.98 12.15 -8.23
C LEU A 500 35.84 12.40 -6.72
N ARG A 501 35.17 13.48 -6.33
CA ARG A 501 34.86 13.78 -4.92
C ARG A 501 33.90 12.75 -4.32
N GLN A 502 32.85 12.37 -5.05
CA GLN A 502 31.89 11.35 -4.60
C GLN A 502 32.59 9.98 -4.49
N MET A 503 33.47 9.66 -5.43
CA MET A 503 34.26 8.41 -5.38
C MET A 503 35.24 8.29 -4.21
N ARG A 504 35.40 9.32 -3.36
CA ARG A 504 36.09 9.17 -2.07
C ARG A 504 35.37 8.18 -1.16
N ASN A 505 34.03 8.10 -1.25
CA ASN A 505 33.25 7.08 -0.58
C ASN A 505 32.67 6.11 -1.61
N LYS A 506 33.31 4.95 -1.73
CA LYS A 506 32.91 3.90 -2.67
C LYS A 506 31.80 3.00 -2.13
N ARG A 507 31.38 3.15 -0.87
CA ARG A 507 30.34 2.29 -0.29
C ARG A 507 28.97 2.63 -0.88
N LYS A 508 28.14 1.61 -1.06
CA LYS A 508 26.78 1.73 -1.55
C LYS A 508 25.80 1.21 -0.50
N PHE A 509 24.70 1.91 -0.31
CA PHE A 509 23.78 1.73 0.81
C PHE A 509 22.34 1.61 0.35
N ASP A 510 21.49 0.97 1.14
CA ASP A 510 20.04 0.96 0.96
C ASP A 510 19.33 0.78 2.31
N ILE A 511 18.01 0.98 2.34
CA ILE A 511 17.15 0.73 3.49
C ILE A 511 15.89 -0.02 3.07
N THR A 512 15.29 -0.77 3.99
CA THR A 512 13.95 -1.37 3.79
C THR A 512 12.91 -0.58 4.56
N VAL A 513 11.75 -0.36 3.94
CA VAL A 513 10.62 0.35 4.53
C VAL A 513 9.42 -0.59 4.64
N GLU A 514 8.74 -0.55 5.79
CA GLU A 514 7.61 -1.44 6.10
C GLU A 514 6.42 -1.21 5.17
N GLY A 515 5.84 -2.31 4.67
CA GLY A 515 4.56 -2.30 3.95
C GLY A 515 4.57 -1.57 2.59
N ASN A 516 5.67 -0.91 2.24
CA ASN A 516 5.82 -0.14 1.01
C ASN A 516 7.15 -0.48 0.33
N HIS A 517 7.07 -0.74 -0.98
CA HIS A 517 8.25 -1.00 -1.81
C HIS A 517 8.89 0.28 -2.36
N ASN A 518 8.73 1.40 -1.68
CA ASN A 518 9.30 2.69 -2.09
C ASN A 518 9.52 3.62 -0.90
N TYR A 519 10.39 4.61 -1.11
CA TYR A 519 10.63 5.72 -0.19
C TYR A 519 11.16 6.93 -0.95
N MET A 520 11.44 8.04 -0.26
CA MET A 520 11.90 9.27 -0.90
C MET A 520 13.34 9.63 -0.54
N VAL A 521 14.13 9.95 -1.57
CA VAL A 521 15.53 10.43 -1.45
C VAL A 521 15.70 11.85 -1.97
N GLY A 522 16.77 12.51 -1.56
CA GLY A 522 17.01 13.93 -1.83
C GLY A 522 16.64 14.79 -0.62
N GLY A 523 16.71 16.12 -0.77
CA GLY A 523 16.40 17.02 0.33
C GLY A 523 14.92 16.96 0.74
N ILE A 524 14.62 17.30 2.00
CA ILE A 524 13.25 17.23 2.57
C ILE A 524 12.18 17.99 1.80
N LYS A 525 12.60 19.06 1.13
CA LYS A 525 11.76 19.94 0.31
C LYS A 525 11.61 19.45 -1.14
N ASN A 526 12.36 18.42 -1.54
CA ASN A 526 12.38 17.88 -2.89
C ASN A 526 12.77 16.39 -2.88
N GLY A 527 11.91 15.58 -2.25
CA GLY A 527 12.11 14.13 -2.11
C GLY A 527 11.60 13.38 -3.33
N ILE A 528 12.50 12.72 -4.06
CA ILE A 528 12.20 11.91 -5.24
C ILE A 528 11.84 10.49 -4.83
N VAL A 529 10.75 9.97 -5.37
CA VAL A 529 10.28 8.62 -5.09
C VAL A 529 11.16 7.58 -5.77
N VAL A 530 11.69 6.67 -4.97
CA VAL A 530 12.60 5.61 -5.38
C VAL A 530 12.14 4.26 -4.84
N HIS A 531 12.52 3.20 -5.55
CA HIS A 531 12.09 1.84 -5.23
C HIS A 531 12.97 1.25 -4.11
N ASN A 532 12.40 0.41 -3.27
CA ASN A 532 13.14 -0.39 -2.28
C ASN A 532 13.81 -1.60 -2.98
N SER A 533 15.02 -2.03 -2.64
CA SER A 533 15.60 -3.24 -3.25
C SER A 533 14.64 -4.44 -3.12
N PRO A 534 14.30 -5.17 -4.20
CA PRO A 534 13.31 -6.23 -4.14
C PRO A 534 13.86 -7.44 -3.38
N GLU A 535 13.04 -7.96 -2.48
CA GLU A 535 13.22 -9.30 -1.94
C GLU A 535 13.18 -10.32 -3.09
N VAL A 536 14.11 -11.27 -3.12
CA VAL A 536 14.15 -12.35 -4.11
C VAL A 536 14.05 -13.70 -3.42
N THR A 537 13.78 -14.75 -4.19
CA THR A 537 13.82 -16.13 -3.70
C THR A 537 15.06 -16.86 -4.24
N SER A 538 15.53 -17.89 -3.54
CA SER A 538 16.74 -18.65 -3.90
C SER A 538 16.50 -19.56 -5.12
N GLY A 539 17.57 -20.06 -5.75
CA GLY A 539 17.45 -21.01 -6.88
C GLY A 539 17.22 -20.38 -8.26
N GLY A 540 17.35 -19.06 -8.39
CA GLY A 540 17.19 -18.33 -9.65
C GLY A 540 15.73 -18.16 -10.10
N ASN A 541 15.52 -17.60 -11.30
CA ASN A 541 14.17 -17.24 -11.76
C ASN A 541 13.33 -18.44 -12.24
N ALA A 542 13.94 -19.61 -12.48
CA ALA A 542 13.26 -20.75 -13.09
C ALA A 542 12.04 -21.20 -12.27
N LEU A 543 12.18 -21.33 -10.96
CA LEU A 543 11.08 -21.75 -10.08
C LEU A 543 9.88 -20.80 -10.18
N ALA A 544 10.13 -19.48 -10.25
CA ALA A 544 9.07 -18.49 -10.41
C ALA A 544 8.29 -18.65 -11.73
N PHE A 545 8.93 -19.12 -12.81
CA PHE A 545 8.28 -19.36 -14.10
C PHE A 545 7.54 -20.70 -14.16
N TYR A 546 8.17 -21.78 -13.68
CA TYR A 546 7.62 -23.13 -13.69
C TYR A 546 6.47 -23.32 -12.69
N SER A 547 6.52 -22.66 -11.53
CA SER A 547 5.46 -22.76 -10.53
C SER A 547 4.11 -22.31 -11.12
N SER A 548 3.07 -23.12 -10.94
CA SER A 548 1.70 -22.77 -11.31
C SER A 548 1.07 -21.86 -10.27
N VAL A 549 1.41 -22.08 -8.99
CA VAL A 549 0.98 -21.28 -7.85
C VAL A 549 2.22 -20.80 -7.09
N ARG A 550 2.21 -19.54 -6.65
CA ARG A 550 3.23 -18.98 -5.75
C ARG A 550 2.53 -18.29 -4.58
N LEU A 551 2.92 -18.68 -3.37
CA LEU A 551 2.34 -18.20 -2.12
C LEU A 551 3.39 -17.46 -1.31
N ARG A 552 3.11 -16.18 -1.02
CA ARG A 552 3.92 -15.38 -0.09
C ARG A 552 3.31 -15.46 1.30
N VAL A 553 4.05 -16.03 2.24
CA VAL A 553 3.63 -16.20 3.64
C VAL A 553 4.30 -15.15 4.53
N SER A 554 3.53 -14.58 5.46
CA SER A 554 4.00 -13.59 6.42
C SER A 554 3.28 -13.74 7.76
N ARG A 555 3.99 -13.52 8.87
CA ARG A 555 3.40 -13.34 10.21
C ARG A 555 2.97 -11.89 10.36
N THR A 556 1.72 -11.67 10.76
CA THR A 556 1.13 -10.33 10.95
C THR A 556 0.95 -9.94 12.40
N GLY A 557 1.01 -10.90 13.33
CA GLY A 557 0.85 -10.66 14.76
C GLY A 557 0.87 -11.93 15.59
N ASP A 558 0.54 -11.78 16.86
CA ASP A 558 0.54 -12.83 17.88
C ASP A 558 -0.89 -13.22 18.23
N VAL A 559 -1.12 -14.50 18.49
CA VAL A 559 -2.39 -15.03 18.99
C VAL A 559 -2.24 -15.29 20.48
N GLY A 560 -3.13 -14.75 21.30
CA GLY A 560 -3.10 -14.89 22.76
C GLY A 560 -2.95 -13.57 23.50
N LYS A 561 -2.61 -13.63 24.79
CA LYS A 561 -2.36 -12.45 25.63
C LYS A 561 -0.87 -12.07 25.54
N LYS A 562 -0.52 -10.81 25.86
CA LYS A 562 0.87 -10.32 25.76
C LYS A 562 1.90 -11.18 26.53
N ASP A 563 1.50 -11.80 27.63
CA ASP A 563 2.38 -12.62 28.46
C ASP A 563 2.33 -14.12 28.12
N ASP A 564 1.41 -14.56 27.24
CA ASP A 564 1.22 -15.96 26.86
C ASP A 564 0.82 -16.04 25.37
N VAL A 565 1.85 -16.11 24.52
CA VAL A 565 1.71 -16.18 23.06
C VAL A 565 1.43 -17.63 22.66
N LEU A 566 0.19 -17.89 22.27
CA LEU A 566 -0.34 -19.22 21.91
C LEU A 566 -0.10 -19.58 20.44
N GLY A 567 0.20 -18.60 19.59
CA GLY A 567 0.42 -18.83 18.17
C GLY A 567 0.69 -17.57 17.36
N ASN A 568 0.70 -17.72 16.04
CA ASN A 568 0.97 -16.65 15.08
C ASN A 568 -0.24 -16.37 14.21
N GLN A 569 -0.56 -15.08 14.03
CA GLN A 569 -1.47 -14.66 12.97
C GLN A 569 -0.71 -14.66 11.65
N THR A 570 -1.24 -15.36 10.66
CA THR A 570 -0.55 -15.66 9.39
C THR A 570 -1.36 -15.11 8.22
N LYS A 571 -0.67 -14.44 7.31
CA LYS A 571 -1.22 -13.92 6.06
C LYS A 571 -0.51 -14.56 4.87
N VAL A 572 -1.29 -15.08 3.95
CA VAL A 572 -0.83 -15.69 2.71
C VAL A 572 -1.36 -14.89 1.51
N VAL A 573 -0.46 -14.45 0.64
CA VAL A 573 -0.81 -13.74 -0.61
C VAL A 573 -0.52 -14.65 -1.80
N VAL A 574 -1.52 -14.88 -2.64
CA VAL A 574 -1.38 -15.67 -3.87
C VAL A 574 -0.75 -14.79 -4.97
N VAL A 575 0.58 -14.68 -4.99
CA VAL A 575 1.29 -13.76 -5.90
C VAL A 575 1.28 -14.24 -7.36
N LYS A 576 1.10 -15.54 -7.58
CA LYS A 576 0.91 -16.14 -8.91
C LYS A 576 -0.10 -17.28 -8.79
N ASN A 577 -1.03 -17.34 -9.74
CA ASN A 577 -1.97 -18.44 -9.88
C ASN A 577 -2.26 -18.63 -11.37
N LYS A 578 -2.00 -19.82 -11.91
CA LYS A 578 -2.33 -20.20 -13.30
C LYS A 578 -3.66 -20.97 -13.40
N MET A 579 -4.27 -21.31 -12.25
CA MET A 579 -5.48 -22.14 -12.18
C MET A 579 -6.72 -21.28 -11.93
N ALA A 580 -6.58 -20.17 -11.21
CA ALA A 580 -7.63 -19.19 -10.97
C ALA A 580 -7.07 -17.77 -10.87
N ALA A 581 -7.91 -16.79 -10.52
CA ALA A 581 -7.51 -15.40 -10.36
C ALA A 581 -6.40 -15.24 -9.28
N PRO A 582 -5.25 -14.61 -9.60
CA PRO A 582 -4.20 -14.33 -8.63
C PRO A 582 -4.54 -13.13 -7.73
N LYS A 583 -3.63 -12.80 -6.80
CA LYS A 583 -3.68 -11.67 -5.86
C LYS A 583 -4.77 -11.76 -4.77
N LYS A 584 -5.42 -12.90 -4.63
CA LYS A 584 -6.25 -13.18 -3.46
C LYS A 584 -5.38 -13.32 -2.20
N ILE A 585 -5.99 -13.05 -1.05
CA ILE A 585 -5.35 -13.05 0.27
C ILE A 585 -6.14 -14.00 1.17
N ALA A 586 -5.42 -14.82 1.93
CA ALA A 586 -5.97 -15.62 3.03
C ALA A 586 -5.30 -15.21 4.34
N GLU A 587 -6.08 -15.15 5.42
CA GLU A 587 -5.60 -14.83 6.77
C GLU A 587 -6.16 -15.85 7.75
N PHE A 588 -5.29 -16.49 8.52
CA PHE A 588 -5.64 -17.53 9.48
C PHE A 588 -4.62 -17.58 10.61
N GLU A 589 -4.91 -18.37 11.66
CA GLU A 589 -4.06 -18.49 12.83
C GLU A 589 -3.35 -19.85 12.84
N ILE A 590 -2.07 -19.86 13.17
CA ILE A 590 -1.28 -21.08 13.42
C ILE A 590 -0.99 -21.13 14.91
N ILE A 591 -1.60 -22.08 15.61
CA ILE A 591 -1.45 -22.33 17.05
C ILE A 591 -0.25 -23.26 17.26
N PHE A 592 0.61 -22.94 18.23
CA PHE A 592 1.78 -23.76 18.52
C PHE A 592 1.35 -25.16 18.99
N GLY A 593 1.97 -26.20 18.42
CA GLY A 593 1.63 -27.61 18.68
C GLY A 593 0.33 -28.12 18.03
N LYS A 594 -0.55 -27.26 17.53
CA LYS A 594 -1.85 -27.66 16.92
C LYS A 594 -1.97 -27.32 15.43
N GLY A 595 -1.18 -26.38 14.93
CA GLY A 595 -1.22 -25.95 13.53
C GLY A 595 -2.34 -24.95 13.25
N ILE A 596 -2.85 -24.97 12.01
CA ILE A 596 -3.90 -24.07 11.55
C ILE A 596 -5.18 -24.26 12.39
N ASN A 597 -5.71 -23.18 12.95
CA ASN A 597 -6.99 -23.17 13.68
C ASN A 597 -8.16 -23.24 12.68
N LYS A 598 -8.58 -24.46 12.34
CA LYS A 598 -9.59 -24.73 11.30
C LYS A 598 -10.97 -24.20 11.67
N GLU A 599 -11.30 -24.24 12.96
CA GLU A 599 -12.57 -23.80 13.52
C GLU A 599 -12.75 -22.30 13.33
N LYS A 600 -11.73 -21.51 13.68
CA LYS A 600 -11.76 -20.05 13.52
C LYS A 600 -11.65 -19.62 12.07
N ASP A 601 -10.88 -20.36 11.27
CA ASP A 601 -10.76 -20.14 9.83
C ASP A 601 -12.13 -20.31 9.15
N LEU A 602 -12.82 -21.42 9.43
CA LEU A 602 -14.19 -21.66 8.94
C LEU A 602 -15.17 -20.59 9.43
N LEU A 603 -15.17 -20.26 10.72
CA LEU A 603 -16.07 -19.23 11.26
C LEU A 603 -15.90 -17.90 10.54
N SER A 604 -14.65 -17.51 10.27
CA SER A 604 -14.34 -16.23 9.62
C SER A 604 -14.87 -16.18 8.18
N GLU A 605 -14.76 -17.28 7.44
CA GLU A 605 -15.27 -17.38 6.07
C GLU A 605 -16.80 -17.54 6.04
N ALA A 606 -17.39 -18.38 6.90
CA ALA A 606 -18.83 -18.58 7.00
C ALA A 606 -19.60 -17.31 7.38
N VAL A 607 -19.00 -16.44 8.22
CA VAL A 607 -19.59 -15.13 8.56
C VAL A 607 -19.50 -14.16 7.38
N LYS A 608 -18.41 -14.18 6.60
CA LYS A 608 -18.28 -13.34 5.39
C LYS A 608 -19.33 -13.70 4.35
N ASP A 609 -19.66 -14.98 4.23
CA ASP A 609 -20.62 -15.50 3.26
C ASP A 609 -22.07 -15.48 3.76
N ASN A 610 -22.30 -15.02 5.00
CA ASN A 610 -23.60 -15.05 5.68
C ASN A 610 -24.20 -16.44 5.92
N VAL A 611 -23.39 -17.51 5.85
CA VAL A 611 -23.78 -18.87 6.27
C VAL A 611 -24.01 -18.89 7.79
N ILE A 612 -23.12 -18.23 8.55
CA ILE A 612 -23.29 -17.97 9.98
C ILE A 612 -23.64 -16.50 10.18
N GLN A 613 -24.76 -16.25 10.85
CA GLN A 613 -25.23 -14.91 11.16
C GLN A 613 -24.62 -14.43 12.48
N LYS A 614 -24.09 -13.21 12.48
CA LYS A 614 -23.55 -12.57 13.69
C LYS A 614 -24.43 -11.39 14.12
N ALA A 615 -25.06 -11.50 15.28
CA ALA A 615 -25.85 -10.44 15.91
C ALA A 615 -25.20 -9.98 17.22
N GLY A 616 -24.44 -8.88 17.16
CA GLY A 616 -23.63 -8.41 18.28
C GLY A 616 -22.52 -9.41 18.64
N SER A 617 -22.58 -9.98 19.85
CA SER A 617 -21.67 -11.05 20.28
C SER A 617 -22.19 -12.47 20.00
N TRP A 618 -23.42 -12.61 19.51
CA TRP A 618 -24.04 -13.92 19.27
C TRP A 618 -23.84 -14.40 17.84
N TYR A 619 -23.60 -15.70 17.68
CA TYR A 619 -23.50 -16.39 16.41
C TYR A 619 -24.65 -17.39 16.28
N SER A 620 -25.24 -17.46 15.08
CA SER A 620 -26.35 -18.35 14.77
C SER A 620 -26.15 -19.04 13.42
N TYR A 621 -26.50 -20.33 13.35
CA TYR A 621 -26.53 -21.13 12.12
C TYR A 621 -27.96 -21.62 11.89
N GLN A 622 -28.51 -21.43 10.70
CA GLN A 622 -29.90 -21.79 10.33
C GLN A 622 -30.98 -21.31 11.34
N GLY A 623 -30.76 -20.17 11.99
CA GLY A 623 -31.67 -19.61 13.00
C GLY A 623 -31.46 -20.12 14.44
N HIS A 624 -30.65 -21.17 14.64
CA HIS A 624 -30.26 -21.67 15.95
C HIS A 624 -29.01 -20.96 16.47
N LYS A 625 -29.00 -20.57 17.76
CA LYS A 625 -27.84 -19.92 18.38
C LYS A 625 -26.77 -20.96 18.68
N ILE A 626 -25.60 -20.84 18.05
CA ILE A 626 -24.46 -21.76 18.22
C ILE A 626 -23.49 -21.31 19.31
N GLY A 627 -23.46 -20.01 19.65
CA GLY A 627 -22.63 -19.52 20.75
C GLY A 627 -22.56 -18.02 20.90
N GLN A 628 -22.10 -17.55 22.07
CA GLN A 628 -21.81 -16.15 22.35
C GLN A 628 -20.30 -15.93 22.47
N GLY A 629 -19.73 -15.10 21.62
CA GLY A 629 -18.28 -14.85 21.56
C GLY A 629 -17.54 -15.92 20.77
N LEU A 630 -16.33 -15.58 20.31
CA LEU A 630 -15.58 -16.39 19.36
C LEU A 630 -15.13 -17.74 19.96
N ASP A 631 -14.66 -17.74 21.21
CA ASP A 631 -14.13 -18.94 21.87
C ASP A 631 -15.22 -20.01 22.08
N ASN A 632 -16.45 -19.60 22.40
CA ASN A 632 -17.57 -20.53 22.59
C ASN A 632 -18.03 -21.18 21.27
N VAL A 633 -17.94 -20.46 20.15
CA VAL A 633 -18.26 -21.03 18.83
C VAL A 633 -17.17 -21.99 18.36
N VAL A 634 -15.91 -21.69 18.68
CA VAL A 634 -14.80 -22.63 18.44
C VAL A 634 -15.00 -23.92 19.25
N ALA A 635 -15.36 -23.80 20.54
CA ALA A 635 -15.69 -24.96 21.36
C ALA A 635 -16.88 -25.76 20.80
N TYR A 636 -17.91 -25.07 20.32
CA TYR A 636 -19.07 -25.70 19.69
C TYR A 636 -18.69 -26.57 18.48
N PHE A 637 -17.81 -26.08 17.60
CA PHE A 637 -17.33 -26.87 16.47
C PHE A 637 -16.49 -28.08 16.88
N SER A 638 -15.76 -28.00 17.98
CA SER A 638 -15.04 -29.15 18.53
C SER A 638 -15.99 -30.20 19.14
N GLU A 639 -17.11 -29.77 19.72
CA GLU A 639 -18.13 -30.63 20.32
C GLU A 639 -19.09 -31.25 19.30
N HIS A 640 -19.31 -30.59 18.15
CA HIS A 640 -20.24 -31.01 17.09
C HIS A 640 -19.55 -31.10 15.71
N PRO A 641 -18.68 -32.11 15.47
CA PRO A 641 -17.94 -32.25 14.22
C PRO A 641 -18.82 -32.38 12.97
N GLU A 642 -20.01 -32.97 13.10
CA GLU A 642 -21.00 -33.12 12.03
C GLU A 642 -21.52 -31.77 11.53
N GLU A 643 -21.73 -30.80 12.43
CA GLU A 643 -22.12 -29.44 12.05
C GLU A 643 -20.96 -28.68 11.40
N PHE A 644 -19.75 -28.84 11.92
CA PHE A 644 -18.56 -28.28 11.30
C PHE A 644 -18.42 -28.74 9.84
N ILE A 645 -18.62 -30.03 9.57
CA ILE A 645 -18.57 -30.59 8.21
C ILE A 645 -19.68 -30.00 7.33
N LYS A 646 -20.93 -29.93 7.83
CA LYS A 646 -22.06 -29.35 7.08
C LYS A 646 -21.84 -27.89 6.72
N ILE A 647 -21.40 -27.07 7.68
CA ILE A 647 -21.13 -25.65 7.46
C ILE A 647 -19.97 -25.47 6.47
N ARG A 648 -18.90 -26.26 6.62
CA ARG A 648 -17.77 -26.26 5.69
C ARG A 648 -18.22 -26.61 4.27
N GLN A 649 -19.03 -27.64 4.12
CA GLN A 649 -19.56 -28.07 2.83
C GLN A 649 -20.39 -26.94 2.19
N GLN A 650 -21.30 -26.34 2.95
CA GLN A 650 -22.14 -25.23 2.48
C GLN A 650 -21.30 -24.02 2.01
N VAL A 651 -20.27 -23.62 2.77
CA VAL A 651 -19.36 -22.53 2.37
C VAL A 651 -18.63 -22.85 1.06
N LEU A 652 -18.22 -24.11 0.87
CA LEU A 652 -17.55 -24.53 -0.36
C LEU A 652 -18.51 -24.57 -1.56
N GLU A 653 -19.75 -25.02 -1.36
CA GLU A 653 -20.81 -25.03 -2.38
C GLU A 653 -21.20 -23.62 -2.83
N ASP A 654 -21.42 -22.70 -1.89
CA ASP A 654 -21.75 -21.29 -2.17
C ASP A 654 -20.65 -20.58 -2.99
N ARG A 655 -19.40 -21.05 -2.84
CA ARG A 655 -18.23 -20.56 -3.58
C ARG A 655 -17.97 -21.33 -4.88
N GLY A 656 -18.77 -22.34 -5.20
CA GLY A 656 -18.66 -23.18 -6.38
C GLY A 656 -17.42 -24.08 -6.40
N LEU A 657 -16.86 -24.42 -5.23
CA LEU A 657 -15.65 -25.25 -5.12
C LEU A 657 -15.95 -26.75 -5.03
N VAL A 658 -17.17 -27.14 -4.66
CA VAL A 658 -17.63 -28.54 -4.58
C VAL A 658 -19.04 -28.61 -5.20
N GLU A 659 -19.40 -29.76 -5.77
CA GLU A 659 -20.76 -29.99 -6.30
C GLU A 659 -21.77 -30.20 -5.15
N PRO A 660 -23.04 -29.77 -5.31
CA PRO A 660 -24.07 -29.97 -4.29
C PRO A 660 -24.35 -31.46 -4.08
N LEU A 661 -24.43 -31.91 -2.83
CA LEU A 661 -24.81 -33.29 -2.51
C LEU A 661 -26.25 -33.58 -3.00
N GLU A 662 -26.44 -34.58 -3.86
CA GLU A 662 -27.77 -35.09 -4.21
C GLU A 662 -28.47 -35.60 -2.95
N LYS A 663 -29.64 -35.02 -2.62
CA LYS A 663 -30.50 -35.53 -1.55
C LYS A 663 -31.02 -36.91 -1.96
N LYS A 664 -30.45 -37.98 -1.42
CA LYS A 664 -31.14 -39.28 -1.38
C LYS A 664 -32.26 -39.18 -0.34
N GLU A 665 -33.50 -39.06 -0.81
CA GLU A 665 -34.67 -39.35 0.01
C GLU A 665 -34.66 -40.86 0.30
N GLU A 666 -34.41 -41.24 1.55
CA GLU A 666 -34.67 -42.60 2.01
C GLU A 666 -36.20 -42.77 2.15
N GLU A 667 -36.81 -43.45 1.17
CA GLU A 667 -38.13 -44.06 1.36
C GLU A 667 -38.00 -45.15 2.42
N ILE A 668 -38.55 -44.90 3.60
CA ILE A 668 -38.76 -45.92 4.63
C ILE A 668 -39.98 -46.73 4.20
N GLU A 669 -39.75 -47.91 3.62
CA GLU A 669 -40.77 -48.95 3.52
C GLU A 669 -41.04 -49.52 4.92
N GLU A 670 -42.22 -49.22 5.46
CA GLU A 670 -42.78 -49.89 6.63
C GLU A 670 -42.96 -51.39 6.33
N THR A 671 -42.10 -52.23 6.88
CA THR A 671 -42.38 -53.67 7.03
C THR A 671 -42.72 -53.95 8.49
N THR A 672 -44.02 -54.16 8.72
CA THR A 672 -44.60 -54.74 9.94
C THR A 672 -44.04 -56.15 10.17
N VAL A 673 -43.43 -56.38 11.32
CA VAL A 673 -43.13 -57.73 11.82
C VAL A 673 -44.00 -57.96 13.06
N GLU A 674 -44.98 -58.86 12.91
CA GLU A 674 -45.72 -59.46 14.02
C GLU A 674 -44.80 -60.40 14.81
N GLU A 675 -44.75 -60.23 16.14
CA GLU A 675 -44.13 -61.18 17.05
C GLU A 675 -45.09 -62.33 17.37
N GLU A 676 -44.60 -63.57 17.31
CA GLU A 676 -45.09 -64.65 18.17
C GLU A 676 -43.92 -65.38 18.87
N PRO A 677 -44.16 -65.95 20.07
CA PRO A 677 -43.17 -66.02 21.13
C PRO A 677 -42.53 -67.42 21.27
N SER A 678 -41.39 -67.49 21.94
CA SER A 678 -40.84 -68.76 22.44
C SER A 678 -40.27 -68.58 23.84
N ALA A 679 -40.97 -69.19 24.79
CA ALA A 679 -40.58 -69.32 26.18
C ALA A 679 -39.99 -70.71 26.47
N ALA A 680 -39.16 -70.72 27.52
CA ALA A 680 -38.87 -71.80 28.46
C ALA A 680 -37.64 -72.68 28.19
N ALA A 681 -36.65 -72.48 29.06
CA ALA A 681 -35.73 -73.50 29.54
C ALA A 681 -36.45 -74.43 30.53
N GLU A 682 -36.18 -75.73 30.47
CA GLU A 682 -35.68 -76.58 31.58
C GLU A 682 -35.67 -78.08 31.19
N GLU A 683 -34.51 -78.70 31.47
CA GLU A 683 -34.27 -80.09 31.94
C GLU A 683 -34.60 -81.34 31.07
N GLU A 684 -33.50 -81.96 30.60
CA GLU A 684 -33.04 -83.38 30.71
C GLU A 684 -33.93 -84.45 31.41
N PRO A 685 -33.69 -85.80 31.29
CA PRO A 685 -32.48 -86.51 30.79
C PRO A 685 -32.75 -87.79 29.94
N THR A 686 -31.65 -88.53 29.69
CA THR A 686 -31.49 -90.01 29.57
C THR A 686 -31.39 -90.69 28.20
N LYS A 687 -30.14 -91.11 27.90
CA LYS A 687 -29.68 -92.45 27.47
C LYS A 687 -30.63 -93.28 26.59
N VAL A 688 -30.18 -93.62 25.37
CA VAL A 688 -29.50 -94.89 25.02
C VAL A 688 -28.53 -94.62 23.88
#